data_AF-A0A410DR92-F1
#
_entry.id   AF-A0A410DR92-F1
#
_cell.length_a   1.000
_cell.length_b   1.000
_cell.length_c   1.000
_cell.angle_alpha   90.00
_cell.angle_beta   90.00
_cell.angle_gamma   90.00
#
_symmetry.space_group_name_H-M   'P 1'
#
loop_
_entity.id
_entity.type
_entity.pdbx_description
1 polymer ?
#
loop_
_entity_poly.entity_id
_entity_poly.type
_entity_poly.pdbx_seq_one_letter_code
_entity_poly.pdbx_strand_id
1 'polypeptide(L)'
;MLKTKAVALLMAVAVSIGSVSSINTNRIKNFGKSLALSSSEELTPVDLAIANDEKIIEMLKKKGTIPKNATPEQASKILKDYLKDIEKKNDASSQKLKQMEQAGIKKFSQEASKKSTSKNAQSVAANAESNGNITKGKALVILVQFPDLMHNSIKPGETDMYYQDYTPGHFSNMLFGTDGYAGPNGEKLISMKQYYDEQSGKTYDFSGSVVGWYTASHPAAYYGAHTASGGNDSNPRALVKEALVALVKDKGEDFLKQFDLENPYGIVAGGKNQPDGIIDHLMIIHSGIGEEAGGGALGDNAIWSHSSKVYSVSNGAAVPWNITGTKMYAYPYTIEPEDGAAGVFSHEYGHDLGLPDEYDINYTGAGEPVAYWSIMSAGSWSGKIPGTEPSGFSPWCKQYFQNTYGGNWFHGTTVDYKDITEKGASYVLDQASVKGKNNDFVRVNLPDKATTINTPAEGKYEYFSGKGDNIDNSMVIPGVDLTNASTSQLSFKTWYDIEPDYDYASIQVKAEGESKWTSIKGNITTDKNPNEQNPGNGITGKSNGWVDASFDLSDYKGKKVDIKIDYWTDGGATYPGFYVDDIKLSTNNGVVFADNAEGDAKLTLNGFKKDDGKMYTKQYYLIEWRSHAGVDAALGDIKRGNSLMSYDPGMLIWYADDFFSDNCTGPVSAGGHPGDGFVGVVDADQTINKWSDGTVATTRYQLNDAAFSLKKSSNMFLDYGTRTLTDNKTFMHPIFDDQKHYMNSELPDAGRNIPKLGLKIYVTAQSKDMSTGTVMIKK
;
A
#
# COMPACT_ATOMS: atom_id res chain seq x y z
N MET A 1 16.97 -73.08 8.94
CA MET A 1 17.51 -73.71 10.17
C MET A 1 18.37 -72.65 10.87
N LEU A 2 18.02 -72.23 12.09
CA LEU A 2 18.65 -72.65 13.37
C LEU A 2 20.12 -72.19 13.51
N LYS A 3 20.60 -71.57 14.61
CA LYS A 3 19.94 -70.98 15.80
C LYS A 3 21.01 -70.30 16.71
N THR A 4 20.74 -69.12 17.31
CA THR A 4 21.29 -68.63 18.62
C THR A 4 22.84 -68.51 18.78
N LYS A 5 23.43 -67.71 19.69
CA LYS A 5 23.06 -67.30 21.07
C LYS A 5 23.52 -65.87 21.40
N ALA A 6 22.86 -65.29 22.41
CA ALA A 6 23.27 -64.04 23.07
C ALA A 6 23.99 -64.32 24.41
N VAL A 7 24.63 -63.28 24.98
CA VAL A 7 24.79 -63.11 26.43
C VAL A 7 24.55 -61.65 26.78
N ALA A 8 23.70 -61.42 27.79
CA ALA A 8 23.51 -60.14 28.47
C ALA A 8 23.65 -60.37 29.99
N LEU A 9 23.90 -59.28 30.73
CA LEU A 9 23.89 -59.23 32.20
C LEU A 9 22.98 -58.02 32.56
N LEU A 10 21.77 -58.17 33.14
CA LEU A 10 21.42 -58.52 34.54
C LEU A 10 21.97 -57.49 35.54
N MET A 11 21.20 -56.88 36.47
CA MET A 11 19.90 -57.22 37.12
C MET A 11 19.02 -55.94 37.26
N ALA A 12 17.67 -55.93 37.18
CA ALA A 12 16.62 -56.49 38.07
C ALA A 12 16.60 -55.82 39.48
N VAL A 13 15.50 -55.59 40.23
CA VAL A 13 14.12 -56.14 40.37
C VAL A 13 13.21 -54.91 40.71
N ALA A 14 11.89 -54.78 40.48
CA ALA A 14 10.74 -55.70 40.52
C ALA A 14 9.57 -55.29 39.57
N VAL A 15 8.37 -55.89 39.78
CA VAL A 15 7.06 -55.51 39.20
C VAL A 15 5.96 -55.65 40.28
N SER A 16 4.95 -54.78 40.29
CA SER A 16 3.62 -55.08 40.83
C SER A 16 2.56 -54.86 39.74
N ILE A 17 1.58 -55.77 39.67
CA ILE A 17 0.61 -55.84 38.57
C ILE A 17 -0.71 -55.20 38.99
N GLY A 18 -1.27 -54.33 38.15
CA GLY A 18 -2.57 -53.69 38.37
C GLY A 18 -3.33 -53.42 37.07
N SER A 19 -4.25 -54.33 36.73
CA SER A 19 -5.41 -54.16 35.83
C SER A 19 -5.28 -53.33 34.53
N VAL A 20 -5.45 -54.04 33.41
CA VAL A 20 -5.73 -53.47 32.08
C VAL A 20 -6.94 -52.54 32.11
N SER A 21 -6.80 -51.34 31.53
CA SER A 21 -7.92 -50.50 31.08
C SER A 21 -7.59 -49.86 29.74
N SER A 22 -8.62 -49.65 28.92
CA SER A 22 -8.53 -49.22 27.52
C SER A 22 -7.90 -47.84 27.37
N ILE A 23 -6.99 -47.70 26.40
CA ILE A 23 -6.47 -46.39 25.98
C ILE A 23 -7.60 -45.63 25.30
N ASN A 24 -8.11 -44.61 25.97
CA ASN A 24 -9.19 -43.76 25.48
C ASN A 24 -8.62 -42.70 24.52
N THR A 25 -8.93 -42.83 23.23
CA THR A 25 -8.58 -41.86 22.18
C THR A 25 -9.42 -40.59 22.32
N ASN A 26 -9.08 -39.73 23.28
CA ASN A 26 -9.68 -38.39 23.42
C ASN A 26 -8.78 -37.44 24.24
N ARG A 27 -7.88 -36.72 23.57
CA ARG A 27 -7.19 -35.52 24.10
C ARG A 27 -6.86 -34.49 23.00
N ILE A 28 -7.86 -34.11 22.21
CA ILE A 28 -7.91 -32.75 21.67
C ILE A 28 -8.64 -31.92 22.73
N LYS A 29 -7.96 -30.94 23.33
CA LYS A 29 -8.53 -30.11 24.40
C LYS A 29 -8.98 -28.77 23.83
N ASN A 30 -10.28 -28.49 23.89
CA ASN A 30 -10.78 -27.13 23.80
C ASN A 30 -10.13 -26.28 24.91
N PHE A 31 -9.56 -25.13 24.54
CA PHE A 31 -9.00 -24.15 25.48
C PHE A 31 -9.74 -22.83 25.31
N GLY A 32 -10.72 -22.57 26.17
CA GLY A 32 -11.50 -21.33 26.14
C GLY A 32 -12.12 -21.03 27.50
N LYS A 33 -11.33 -20.42 28.40
CA LYS A 33 -11.82 -19.70 29.61
C LYS A 33 -10.70 -18.99 30.40
N SER A 34 -10.10 -17.94 29.81
CA SER A 34 -9.60 -16.76 30.57
C SER A 34 -8.92 -15.71 29.67
N LEU A 35 -9.61 -15.19 28.65
CA LEU A 35 -9.25 -13.93 28.00
C LEU A 35 -10.55 -13.17 27.73
N ALA A 36 -11.00 -12.40 28.72
CA ALA A 36 -12.07 -11.43 28.50
C ALA A 36 -11.44 -10.20 27.84
N LEU A 37 -11.19 -10.29 26.53
CA LEU A 37 -10.84 -9.14 25.72
C LEU A 37 -12.07 -8.22 25.66
N SER A 38 -11.89 -6.95 26.01
CA SER A 38 -12.92 -5.94 25.84
C SER A 38 -13.17 -5.73 24.36
N SER A 39 -14.40 -5.99 23.91
CA SER A 39 -14.84 -5.74 22.54
C SER A 39 -14.96 -4.24 22.25
N SER A 40 -13.83 -3.58 22.00
CA SER A 40 -13.80 -2.46 21.07
C SER A 40 -13.84 -3.05 19.67
N GLU A 41 -14.79 -2.63 18.84
CA GLU A 41 -14.91 -3.07 17.44
C GLU A 41 -13.57 -2.82 16.72
N GLU A 42 -13.00 -3.87 16.11
CA GLU A 42 -11.72 -3.78 15.41
C GLU A 42 -11.93 -3.27 13.98
N LEU A 43 -11.01 -2.42 13.51
CA LEU A 43 -11.02 -1.80 12.19
C LEU A 43 -10.03 -2.55 11.30
N THR A 44 -10.52 -3.21 10.26
CA THR A 44 -9.79 -4.24 9.50
C THR A 44 -9.62 -3.79 8.04
N PRO A 45 -8.37 -3.65 7.54
CA PRO A 45 -8.15 -3.37 6.14
C PRO A 45 -8.49 -4.60 5.30
N VAL A 46 -8.76 -4.36 4.03
CA VAL A 46 -9.07 -5.39 3.03
C VAL A 46 -8.28 -5.05 1.77
N ASP A 47 -7.42 -5.96 1.30
CA ASP A 47 -6.80 -5.84 -0.03
C ASP A 47 -7.82 -6.25 -1.10
N LEU A 48 -8.14 -5.33 -2.00
CA LEU A 48 -9.06 -5.58 -3.09
C LEU A 48 -8.35 -5.99 -4.40
N ALA A 49 -7.02 -5.86 -4.55
CA ALA A 49 -6.33 -6.40 -5.74
C ALA A 49 -6.56 -7.90 -5.87
N ILE A 50 -6.65 -8.59 -4.74
CA ILE A 50 -6.87 -10.02 -4.69
C ILE A 50 -8.33 -10.47 -4.84
N ALA A 51 -9.27 -9.54 -5.09
CA ALA A 51 -10.66 -9.86 -5.39
C ALA A 51 -10.81 -10.70 -6.66
N ASN A 52 -11.27 -11.94 -6.51
CA ASN A 52 -11.62 -12.82 -7.63
C ASN A 52 -13.06 -12.54 -8.08
N ASP A 53 -13.21 -11.58 -8.99
CA ASP A 53 -14.49 -11.13 -9.56
C ASP A 53 -15.46 -12.29 -9.89
N GLU A 54 -14.96 -13.33 -10.55
CA GLU A 54 -15.75 -14.48 -10.96
C GLU A 54 -16.27 -15.31 -9.77
N LYS A 55 -15.42 -15.58 -8.76
CA LYS A 55 -15.78 -16.33 -7.55
C LYS A 55 -16.71 -15.55 -6.63
N ILE A 56 -16.48 -14.24 -6.48
CA ILE A 56 -17.38 -13.36 -5.72
C ILE A 56 -18.76 -13.31 -6.40
N ILE A 57 -18.84 -13.21 -7.73
CA ILE A 57 -20.12 -13.30 -8.46
C ILE A 57 -20.80 -14.66 -8.22
N GLU A 58 -20.07 -15.77 -8.16
CA GLU A 58 -20.63 -17.09 -7.82
C GLU A 58 -21.21 -17.11 -6.40
N MET A 59 -20.44 -16.63 -5.40
CA MET A 59 -20.89 -16.51 -4.01
C MET A 59 -22.17 -15.67 -3.90
N LEU A 60 -22.19 -14.49 -4.51
CA LEU A 60 -23.34 -13.58 -4.49
C LEU A 60 -24.56 -14.17 -5.23
N LYS A 61 -24.37 -14.99 -6.27
CA LYS A 61 -25.46 -15.76 -6.93
C LYS A 61 -25.99 -16.91 -6.08
N LYS A 62 -25.11 -17.57 -5.32
CA LYS A 62 -25.46 -18.65 -4.38
C LYS A 62 -26.25 -18.11 -3.18
N LYS A 63 -25.85 -16.93 -2.67
CA LYS A 63 -26.54 -16.16 -1.62
C LYS A 63 -27.86 -15.53 -2.08
N GLY A 64 -27.99 -15.25 -3.38
CA GLY A 64 -29.18 -14.64 -3.99
C GLY A 64 -29.13 -13.11 -4.08
N THR A 65 -28.02 -12.48 -3.65
CA THR A 65 -27.74 -11.05 -3.85
C THR A 65 -27.68 -10.70 -5.34
N ILE A 66 -27.05 -11.56 -6.15
CA ILE A 66 -27.15 -11.51 -7.61
C ILE A 66 -28.24 -12.51 -8.04
N PRO A 67 -29.26 -12.09 -8.81
CA PRO A 67 -30.23 -13.03 -9.39
C PRO A 67 -29.53 -14.10 -10.25
N LYS A 68 -29.95 -15.37 -10.13
CA LYS A 68 -29.32 -16.48 -10.88
C LYS A 68 -29.36 -16.30 -12.40
N ASN A 69 -30.35 -15.56 -12.90
CA ASN A 69 -30.54 -15.19 -14.30
C ASN A 69 -30.10 -13.75 -14.63
N ALA A 70 -29.34 -13.08 -13.76
CA ALA A 70 -28.79 -11.75 -14.03
C ALA A 70 -27.88 -11.77 -15.27
N THR A 71 -27.99 -10.75 -16.10
CA THR A 71 -27.06 -10.53 -17.22
C THR A 71 -25.64 -10.26 -16.71
N PRO A 72 -24.59 -10.45 -17.53
CA PRO A 72 -23.22 -10.12 -17.15
C PRO A 72 -23.05 -8.68 -16.67
N GLU A 73 -23.73 -7.72 -17.31
CA GLU A 73 -23.76 -6.31 -16.90
C GLU A 73 -24.40 -6.11 -15.51
N GLN A 74 -25.54 -6.75 -15.25
CA GLN A 74 -26.20 -6.70 -13.94
C GLN A 74 -25.33 -7.32 -12.84
N ALA A 75 -24.70 -8.46 -13.12
CA ALA A 75 -23.80 -9.12 -12.18
C ALA A 75 -22.55 -8.27 -11.90
N SER A 76 -21.93 -7.70 -12.93
CA SER A 76 -20.76 -6.80 -12.80
C SER A 76 -21.10 -5.52 -12.03
N LYS A 77 -22.29 -4.95 -12.24
CA LYS A 77 -22.75 -3.80 -11.46
C LYS A 77 -22.93 -4.14 -9.98
N ILE A 78 -23.60 -5.25 -9.67
CA ILE A 78 -23.82 -5.67 -8.26
C ILE A 78 -22.48 -6.03 -7.59
N LEU A 79 -21.54 -6.65 -8.32
CA LEU A 79 -20.17 -6.87 -7.84
C LEU A 79 -19.49 -5.54 -7.49
N LYS A 80 -19.52 -4.55 -8.40
CA LYS A 80 -18.92 -3.23 -8.14
C LYS A 80 -19.59 -2.51 -6.96
N ASP A 81 -20.90 -2.63 -6.81
CA ASP A 81 -21.63 -2.06 -5.67
C ASP A 81 -21.26 -2.77 -4.33
N TYR A 82 -21.00 -4.09 -4.36
CA TYR A 82 -20.54 -4.89 -3.20
C TYR A 82 -19.07 -4.58 -2.82
N LEU A 83 -18.15 -4.53 -3.79
CA LEU A 83 -16.75 -4.14 -3.53
C LEU A 83 -16.66 -2.69 -2.99
N LYS A 84 -17.52 -1.78 -3.46
CA LYS A 84 -17.65 -0.42 -2.92
C LYS A 84 -18.28 -0.34 -1.52
N ASP A 85 -19.02 -1.35 -1.10
CA ASP A 85 -19.51 -1.42 0.29
C ASP A 85 -18.36 -1.86 1.22
N ILE A 86 -17.55 -2.84 0.77
CA ILE A 86 -16.33 -3.30 1.46
C ILE A 86 -15.26 -2.19 1.55
N GLU A 87 -15.08 -1.42 0.48
CA GLU A 87 -14.15 -0.29 0.42
C GLU A 87 -14.52 0.85 1.39
N LYS A 88 -15.79 1.30 1.41
CA LYS A 88 -16.25 2.33 2.36
C LYS A 88 -16.09 1.93 3.82
N LYS A 89 -16.29 0.64 4.10
CA LYS A 89 -16.03 0.05 5.42
C LYS A 89 -14.54 0.07 5.75
N ASN A 90 -13.68 -0.19 4.76
CA ASN A 90 -12.22 -0.17 4.90
C ASN A 90 -11.67 1.26 5.11
N ASP A 91 -12.02 2.26 4.30
CA ASP A 91 -11.37 3.58 4.32
C ASP A 91 -11.49 4.30 5.69
N ALA A 92 -12.70 4.37 6.25
CA ALA A 92 -12.95 4.91 7.60
C ALA A 92 -12.23 4.13 8.71
N SER A 93 -11.91 2.86 8.45
CA SER A 93 -11.16 1.97 9.32
C SER A 93 -9.65 2.25 9.24
N SER A 94 -9.14 2.34 8.00
CA SER A 94 -7.73 2.43 7.66
C SER A 94 -7.11 3.79 7.96
N GLN A 95 -7.84 4.90 7.74
CA GLN A 95 -7.34 6.24 8.08
C GLN A 95 -7.05 6.37 9.58
N LYS A 96 -8.02 6.00 10.41
CA LYS A 96 -7.90 6.02 11.88
C LYS A 96 -6.82 5.08 12.40
N LEU A 97 -6.65 3.92 11.77
CA LEU A 97 -5.59 2.98 12.13
C LEU A 97 -4.19 3.54 11.79
N LYS A 98 -4.00 4.05 10.56
CA LYS A 98 -2.72 4.64 10.11
C LYS A 98 -2.25 5.77 11.04
N GLN A 99 -3.17 6.65 11.48
CA GLN A 99 -2.91 7.69 12.48
C GLN A 99 -2.39 7.09 13.81
N MET A 100 -3.12 6.12 14.38
CA MET A 100 -2.76 5.48 15.65
C MET A 100 -1.41 4.76 15.61
N GLU A 101 -1.06 4.16 14.47
CA GLU A 101 0.16 3.36 14.26
C GLU A 101 1.44 4.19 14.21
N GLN A 102 1.45 5.28 13.44
CA GLN A 102 2.61 6.16 13.29
C GLN A 102 2.99 6.81 14.64
N ALA A 103 1.98 7.25 15.41
CA ALA A 103 2.18 7.70 16.78
C ALA A 103 2.66 6.57 17.72
N GLY A 104 2.14 5.35 17.53
CA GLY A 104 2.43 4.19 18.36
C GLY A 104 3.86 3.68 18.27
N ILE A 105 4.39 3.44 17.07
CA ILE A 105 5.79 3.01 16.89
C ILE A 105 6.77 4.05 17.42
N LYS A 106 6.51 5.34 17.18
CA LYS A 106 7.32 6.45 17.71
C LYS A 106 7.31 6.49 19.24
N LYS A 107 6.14 6.30 19.87
CA LYS A 107 6.00 6.23 21.34
C LYS A 107 6.71 5.00 21.92
N PHE A 108 6.51 3.83 21.31
CA PHE A 108 7.19 2.59 21.70
C PHE A 108 8.71 2.73 21.60
N SER A 109 9.19 3.29 20.49
CA SER A 109 10.60 3.65 20.30
C SER A 109 11.09 4.60 21.39
N GLN A 110 10.35 5.65 21.76
CA GLN A 110 10.74 6.60 22.82
C GLN A 110 10.76 5.97 24.22
N GLU A 111 9.85 5.04 24.51
CA GLU A 111 9.81 4.30 25.78
C GLU A 111 10.97 3.32 25.88
N ALA A 112 11.30 2.60 24.79
CA ALA A 112 12.48 1.75 24.67
C ALA A 112 13.81 2.55 24.71
N SER A 113 13.83 3.71 24.04
CA SER A 113 15.02 4.55 23.83
C SER A 113 15.24 5.64 24.91
N LYS A 114 14.66 5.48 26.10
CA LYS A 114 15.16 6.10 27.36
C LYS A 114 16.61 5.74 27.75
N LYS A 115 17.40 5.24 26.78
CA LYS A 115 18.84 4.96 26.83
C LYS A 115 19.65 5.47 25.63
N SER A 116 19.06 6.03 24.56
CA SER A 116 19.84 6.69 23.49
C SER A 116 19.00 7.59 22.58
N THR A 117 19.53 8.75 22.20
CA THR A 117 18.88 9.71 21.27
C THR A 117 19.51 9.69 19.89
N SER A 118 18.73 9.40 18.85
CA SER A 118 18.99 9.90 17.49
C SER A 118 17.72 9.94 16.64
N LYS A 119 17.39 11.11 16.09
CA LYS A 119 16.52 11.24 14.90
C LYS A 119 17.39 11.12 13.65
N ASN A 120 16.90 10.43 12.62
CA ASN A 120 17.20 10.73 11.21
C ASN A 120 16.18 10.01 10.33
N ALA A 121 15.22 10.76 9.78
CA ALA A 121 14.50 10.33 8.58
C ALA A 121 15.41 10.68 7.39
N GLN A 122 15.83 9.67 6.63
CA GLN A 122 16.80 9.85 5.56
C GLN A 122 16.06 9.96 4.23
N SER A 123 16.27 11.06 3.50
CA SER A 123 15.73 11.21 2.16
C SER A 123 16.33 10.15 1.23
N VAL A 124 15.46 9.49 0.46
CA VAL A 124 15.86 8.41 -0.44
C VAL A 124 16.64 8.98 -1.63
N ALA A 125 17.88 8.51 -1.82
CA ALA A 125 18.67 8.86 -2.99
C ALA A 125 18.20 8.06 -4.22
N ALA A 126 18.17 8.68 -5.40
CA ALA A 126 17.50 8.12 -6.58
C ALA A 126 18.18 6.85 -7.19
N ASN A 127 19.41 6.51 -6.79
CA ASN A 127 20.17 5.36 -7.27
C ASN A 127 21.10 4.82 -6.17
N ALA A 128 20.65 3.85 -5.38
CA ALA A 128 21.54 3.08 -4.51
C ALA A 128 22.31 2.02 -5.33
N GLU A 129 23.63 2.16 -5.46
CA GLU A 129 24.46 1.17 -6.17
C GLU A 129 24.39 -0.23 -5.53
N SER A 130 24.53 -1.26 -6.36
CA SER A 130 24.60 -2.64 -5.88
C SER A 130 25.85 -2.85 -5.01
N ASN A 131 25.62 -2.96 -3.71
CA ASN A 131 26.66 -3.16 -2.71
C ASN A 131 27.03 -4.64 -2.50
N GLY A 132 26.36 -5.56 -3.20
CA GLY A 132 26.56 -7.01 -3.06
C GLY A 132 26.13 -7.61 -1.71
N ASN A 133 25.48 -6.82 -0.85
CA ASN A 133 24.97 -7.31 0.42
C ASN A 133 23.72 -8.18 0.20
N ILE A 134 23.60 -9.23 1.02
CA ILE A 134 22.41 -10.08 1.07
C ILE A 134 21.60 -9.67 2.31
N THR A 135 20.43 -9.09 2.07
CA THR A 135 19.40 -8.87 3.10
C THR A 135 18.68 -10.19 3.37
N LYS A 136 18.24 -10.43 4.60
CA LYS A 136 17.68 -11.72 5.04
C LYS A 136 16.33 -11.55 5.72
N GLY A 137 15.26 -11.77 4.98
CA GLY A 137 13.92 -11.93 5.55
C GLY A 137 13.71 -13.33 6.11
N LYS A 138 13.15 -13.44 7.31
CA LYS A 138 12.77 -14.73 7.89
C LYS A 138 11.37 -14.75 8.49
N ALA A 139 10.43 -15.39 7.78
CA ALA A 139 9.02 -15.44 8.14
C ALA A 139 8.65 -16.55 9.12
N LEU A 140 7.80 -16.21 10.09
CA LEU A 140 7.03 -17.14 10.90
C LEU A 140 5.65 -17.34 10.27
N VAL A 141 5.32 -18.58 9.87
CA VAL A 141 4.03 -18.93 9.26
C VAL A 141 3.25 -19.81 10.23
N ILE A 142 2.05 -19.37 10.64
CA ILE A 142 1.22 -20.09 11.61
C ILE A 142 -0.09 -20.53 10.95
N LEU A 143 -0.31 -21.84 10.86
CA LEU A 143 -1.54 -22.43 10.35
C LEU A 143 -2.61 -22.51 11.46
N VAL A 144 -3.81 -22.01 11.20
CA VAL A 144 -4.90 -21.88 12.18
C VAL A 144 -6.23 -22.38 11.61
N GLN A 145 -6.84 -23.36 12.27
CA GLN A 145 -8.13 -23.93 11.86
C GLN A 145 -9.26 -23.55 12.83
N PHE A 146 -10.50 -23.56 12.36
CA PHE A 146 -11.66 -23.24 13.17
C PHE A 146 -12.33 -24.51 13.74
N PRO A 147 -13.03 -24.44 14.89
CA PRO A 147 -13.72 -25.59 15.47
C PRO A 147 -14.93 -26.07 14.65
N ASP A 148 -15.46 -25.22 13.77
CA ASP A 148 -16.55 -25.49 12.83
C ASP A 148 -16.08 -25.70 11.37
N LEU A 149 -14.83 -25.34 11.06
CA LEU A 149 -14.17 -25.61 9.78
C LEU A 149 -12.72 -26.03 10.03
N MET A 150 -12.46 -27.34 9.92
CA MET A 150 -11.10 -27.89 10.01
C MET A 150 -10.36 -27.69 8.68
N HIS A 151 -9.03 -27.69 8.70
CA HIS A 151 -8.25 -27.85 7.46
C HIS A 151 -8.63 -29.14 6.72
N ASN A 152 -8.36 -29.21 5.42
CA ASN A 152 -8.79 -30.24 4.47
C ASN A 152 -10.33 -30.35 4.33
N SER A 153 -11.08 -29.29 4.63
CA SER A 153 -12.54 -29.23 4.41
C SER A 153 -12.95 -28.69 3.02
N ILE A 154 -12.01 -28.09 2.28
CA ILE A 154 -12.21 -27.64 0.90
C ILE A 154 -12.47 -28.85 -0.01
N LYS A 155 -13.43 -28.74 -0.95
CA LYS A 155 -13.82 -29.85 -1.84
C LYS A 155 -13.28 -29.67 -3.26
N PRO A 156 -13.10 -30.78 -4.02
CA PRO A 156 -12.79 -30.70 -5.44
C PRO A 156 -13.77 -29.79 -6.19
N GLY A 157 -13.24 -28.81 -6.92
CA GLY A 157 -14.02 -27.85 -7.71
C GLY A 157 -14.52 -26.62 -6.95
N GLU A 158 -14.31 -26.49 -5.63
CA GLU A 158 -14.57 -25.23 -4.91
C GLU A 158 -13.48 -24.18 -5.23
N THR A 159 -12.24 -24.62 -5.45
CA THR A 159 -11.08 -23.79 -5.83
C THR A 159 -10.28 -24.42 -6.97
N ASP A 160 -9.53 -23.61 -7.71
CA ASP A 160 -8.57 -24.06 -8.73
C ASP A 160 -7.27 -24.58 -8.09
N MET A 161 -6.96 -24.14 -6.87
CA MET A 161 -5.80 -24.57 -6.07
C MET A 161 -6.10 -25.78 -5.18
N TYR A 162 -6.88 -26.75 -5.68
CA TYR A 162 -7.37 -27.86 -4.87
C TYR A 162 -6.29 -28.93 -4.59
N TYR A 163 -5.98 -29.14 -3.31
CA TYR A 163 -5.18 -30.27 -2.83
C TYR A 163 -6.01 -31.21 -1.94
N GLN A 164 -5.63 -32.50 -1.93
CA GLN A 164 -6.22 -33.47 -1.01
C GLN A 164 -5.76 -33.29 0.44
N ASP A 165 -4.56 -32.74 0.66
CA ASP A 165 -3.97 -32.53 1.99
C ASP A 165 -3.06 -31.28 2.04
N TYR A 166 -3.56 -30.19 2.63
CA TYR A 166 -2.85 -28.93 2.90
C TYR A 166 -1.96 -29.06 4.15
N THR A 167 -0.93 -29.91 4.03
CA THR A 167 0.03 -30.15 5.11
C THR A 167 0.93 -28.93 5.37
N PRO A 168 1.55 -28.80 6.57
CA PRO A 168 2.64 -27.84 6.79
C PRO A 168 3.81 -27.98 5.79
N GLY A 169 4.02 -29.19 5.24
CA GLY A 169 5.01 -29.43 4.20
C GLY A 169 4.63 -28.84 2.84
N HIS A 170 3.34 -28.79 2.50
CA HIS A 170 2.84 -28.12 1.29
C HIS A 170 3.17 -26.62 1.36
N PHE A 171 2.74 -25.93 2.41
CA PHE A 171 3.04 -24.51 2.60
C PHE A 171 4.55 -24.24 2.70
N SER A 172 5.32 -25.10 3.38
CA SER A 172 6.77 -24.94 3.47
C SER A 172 7.47 -25.04 2.11
N ASN A 173 6.95 -25.86 1.18
CA ASN A 173 7.49 -25.95 -0.18
C ASN A 173 7.05 -24.75 -1.03
N MET A 174 5.77 -24.35 -0.93
CA MET A 174 5.22 -23.21 -1.68
C MET A 174 5.90 -21.89 -1.30
N LEU A 175 6.16 -21.67 0.00
CA LEU A 175 6.77 -20.43 0.48
C LEU A 175 8.30 -20.46 0.39
N PHE A 176 8.94 -21.56 0.80
CA PHE A 176 10.40 -21.60 1.02
C PHE A 176 11.17 -22.60 0.16
N GLY A 177 10.49 -23.34 -0.74
CA GLY A 177 11.12 -24.34 -1.59
C GLY A 177 12.13 -23.74 -2.56
N THR A 178 13.34 -24.30 -2.65
CA THR A 178 14.39 -23.82 -3.58
C THR A 178 14.27 -24.40 -4.99
N ASP A 179 13.43 -25.44 -5.17
CA ASP A 179 13.16 -26.11 -6.45
C ASP A 179 11.65 -26.11 -6.78
N GLY A 180 10.95 -25.05 -6.39
CA GLY A 180 9.51 -24.88 -6.60
C GLY A 180 8.64 -25.76 -5.71
N TYR A 181 7.36 -25.87 -6.05
CA TYR A 181 6.40 -26.75 -5.37
C TYR A 181 5.49 -27.48 -6.36
N ALA A 182 4.79 -28.51 -5.89
CA ALA A 182 3.87 -29.30 -6.70
C ALA A 182 2.50 -28.58 -6.83
N GLY A 183 2.04 -28.41 -8.07
CA GLY A 183 0.71 -27.91 -8.39
C GLY A 183 -0.40 -28.94 -8.16
N PRO A 184 -1.67 -28.50 -8.17
CA PRO A 184 -2.83 -29.34 -7.87
C PRO A 184 -3.02 -30.49 -8.87
N ASN A 185 -2.54 -30.37 -10.12
CA ASN A 185 -2.57 -31.42 -11.14
C ASN A 185 -1.17 -32.01 -11.43
N GLY A 186 -0.19 -31.79 -10.55
CA GLY A 186 1.19 -32.28 -10.71
C GLY A 186 2.11 -31.37 -11.51
N GLU A 187 1.72 -30.11 -11.71
CA GLU A 187 2.61 -29.06 -12.24
C GLU A 187 3.81 -28.83 -11.32
N LYS A 188 4.85 -28.18 -11.85
CA LYS A 188 5.95 -27.63 -11.04
C LYS A 188 5.83 -26.12 -11.05
N LEU A 189 5.39 -25.56 -9.92
CA LEU A 189 5.06 -24.15 -9.74
C LEU A 189 6.22 -23.41 -9.04
N ILE A 190 6.33 -22.11 -9.28
CA ILE A 190 7.38 -21.26 -8.68
C ILE A 190 7.06 -21.00 -7.20
N SER A 191 8.03 -21.23 -6.32
CA SER A 191 7.85 -20.87 -4.90
C SER A 191 7.97 -19.36 -4.68
N MET A 192 7.40 -18.85 -3.59
CA MET A 192 7.60 -17.47 -3.18
C MET A 192 9.10 -17.14 -3.00
N LYS A 193 9.90 -18.05 -2.41
CA LYS A 193 11.36 -17.89 -2.36
C LYS A 193 11.96 -17.72 -3.76
N GLN A 194 11.60 -18.55 -4.73
CA GLN A 194 12.15 -18.44 -6.08
C GLN A 194 11.74 -17.12 -6.76
N TYR A 195 10.49 -16.68 -6.55
CA TYR A 195 10.02 -15.37 -7.01
C TYR A 195 10.89 -14.24 -6.46
N TYR A 196 11.13 -14.19 -5.15
CA TYR A 196 11.99 -13.18 -4.50
C TYR A 196 13.48 -13.31 -4.87
N ASP A 197 14.00 -14.53 -5.02
CA ASP A 197 15.35 -14.81 -5.52
C ASP A 197 15.53 -14.28 -6.97
N GLU A 198 14.53 -14.43 -7.84
CA GLU A 198 14.54 -13.88 -9.22
C GLU A 198 14.44 -12.35 -9.23
N GLN A 199 13.46 -11.77 -8.53
CA GLN A 199 13.21 -10.33 -8.52
C GLN A 199 14.37 -9.52 -7.90
N SER A 200 14.98 -10.03 -6.82
CA SER A 200 16.13 -9.38 -6.16
C SER A 200 17.48 -9.68 -6.81
N GLY A 201 17.54 -10.59 -7.80
CA GLY A 201 18.83 -11.11 -8.27
C GLY A 201 19.62 -11.83 -7.18
N LYS A 202 18.91 -12.48 -6.24
CA LYS A 202 19.45 -13.22 -5.07
C LYS A 202 20.14 -12.36 -4.01
N THR A 203 19.84 -11.07 -3.95
CA THR A 203 20.31 -10.19 -2.85
C THR A 203 19.30 -10.06 -1.71
N TYR A 204 18.13 -10.67 -1.84
CA TYR A 204 17.16 -10.83 -0.74
C TYR A 204 16.92 -12.32 -0.48
N ASP A 205 17.55 -12.86 0.55
CA ASP A 205 17.46 -14.28 0.92
C ASP A 205 16.25 -14.50 1.86
N PHE A 206 15.09 -14.73 1.25
CA PHE A 206 13.87 -15.06 1.98
C PHE A 206 13.89 -16.51 2.47
N SER A 207 13.47 -16.72 3.73
CA SER A 207 13.39 -18.02 4.40
C SER A 207 12.30 -18.02 5.49
N GLY A 208 12.04 -19.13 6.16
CA GLY A 208 11.06 -19.14 7.24
C GLY A 208 10.78 -20.51 7.87
N SER A 209 9.66 -20.63 8.57
CA SER A 209 9.19 -21.90 9.15
C SER A 209 7.67 -21.92 9.30
N VAL A 210 7.05 -23.06 8.97
CA VAL A 210 5.62 -23.31 9.10
C VAL A 210 5.32 -24.12 10.36
N VAL A 211 4.34 -23.68 11.15
CA VAL A 211 3.91 -24.32 12.41
C VAL A 211 2.38 -24.35 12.52
N GLY A 212 1.84 -25.34 13.23
CA GLY A 212 0.39 -25.62 13.29
C GLY A 212 0.05 -26.97 12.66
N TRP A 213 -1.22 -27.30 12.40
CA TRP A 213 -2.43 -26.49 12.61
C TRP A 213 -2.79 -26.31 14.09
N TYR A 214 -2.96 -25.06 14.54
CA TYR A 214 -3.56 -24.74 15.85
C TYR A 214 -5.06 -24.52 15.68
N THR A 215 -5.89 -24.89 16.67
CA THR A 215 -7.36 -24.69 16.59
C THR A 215 -7.76 -23.44 17.38
N ALA A 216 -8.46 -22.53 16.71
CA ALA A 216 -9.02 -21.31 17.28
C ALA A 216 -10.06 -21.61 18.37
N SER A 217 -10.26 -20.70 19.31
CA SER A 217 -11.21 -20.90 20.42
C SER A 217 -12.68 -20.65 20.04
N HIS A 218 -12.94 -19.90 18.96
CA HIS A 218 -14.26 -19.56 18.46
C HIS A 218 -14.51 -20.07 17.02
N PRO A 219 -15.77 -20.19 16.57
CA PRO A 219 -16.12 -20.48 15.17
C PRO A 219 -15.60 -19.43 14.19
N ALA A 220 -15.41 -19.78 12.91
CA ALA A 220 -14.86 -18.90 11.88
C ALA A 220 -15.53 -17.51 11.82
N ALA A 221 -16.87 -17.49 11.88
CA ALA A 221 -17.68 -16.27 11.85
C ALA A 221 -17.44 -15.31 13.03
N TYR A 222 -16.79 -15.73 14.13
CA TYR A 222 -16.37 -14.79 15.17
C TYR A 222 -15.22 -13.89 14.70
N TYR A 223 -14.39 -14.39 13.79
CA TYR A 223 -13.21 -13.68 13.28
C TYR A 223 -13.51 -12.94 11.97
N GLY A 224 -14.16 -13.60 11.00
CA GLY A 224 -14.35 -13.09 9.62
C GLY A 224 -15.77 -12.67 9.22
N ALA A 225 -16.75 -12.62 10.13
CA ALA A 225 -18.07 -12.07 9.75
C ALA A 225 -18.06 -10.54 9.68
N HIS A 226 -18.82 -9.97 8.74
CA HIS A 226 -19.04 -8.53 8.65
C HIS A 226 -19.74 -7.99 9.91
N THR A 227 -19.26 -6.87 10.45
CA THR A 227 -19.86 -6.28 11.67
C THR A 227 -21.10 -5.45 11.34
N ALA A 228 -22.01 -5.34 12.32
CA ALA A 228 -23.18 -4.46 12.21
C ALA A 228 -22.83 -2.95 12.17
N SER A 229 -21.59 -2.59 12.52
CA SER A 229 -21.06 -1.22 12.45
C SER A 229 -20.29 -0.91 11.17
N GLY A 230 -20.14 -1.89 10.27
CA GLY A 230 -19.44 -1.71 9.00
C GLY A 230 -17.94 -1.99 9.05
N GLY A 231 -17.51 -3.03 9.77
CA GLY A 231 -16.20 -3.67 9.55
C GLY A 231 -16.36 -4.88 8.62
N ASN A 232 -15.33 -5.16 7.82
CA ASN A 232 -15.32 -6.31 6.91
C ASN A 232 -15.05 -7.61 7.70
N ASP A 233 -13.95 -7.67 8.43
CA ASP A 233 -13.68 -8.75 9.39
C ASP A 233 -13.95 -8.30 10.83
N SER A 234 -14.60 -9.16 11.63
CA SER A 234 -14.97 -8.88 13.02
C SER A 234 -13.80 -8.83 14.01
N ASN A 235 -12.89 -9.81 14.00
CA ASN A 235 -11.83 -9.97 15.02
C ASN A 235 -10.54 -10.69 14.51
N PRO A 236 -9.98 -10.43 13.31
CA PRO A 236 -8.85 -11.19 12.79
C PRO A 236 -7.58 -11.02 13.65
N ARG A 237 -7.38 -9.87 14.31
CA ARG A 237 -6.25 -9.70 15.24
C ARG A 237 -6.39 -10.53 16.51
N ALA A 238 -7.61 -10.90 16.91
CA ALA A 238 -7.82 -11.88 17.97
C ALA A 238 -7.32 -13.27 17.54
N LEU A 239 -7.54 -13.67 16.28
CA LEU A 239 -7.01 -14.91 15.71
C LEU A 239 -5.47 -14.92 15.72
N VAL A 240 -4.84 -13.82 15.27
CA VAL A 240 -3.37 -13.62 15.32
C VAL A 240 -2.85 -13.77 16.76
N LYS A 241 -3.48 -13.09 17.72
CA LYS A 241 -3.11 -13.15 19.15
C LYS A 241 -3.26 -14.56 19.73
N GLU A 242 -4.36 -15.27 19.41
CA GLU A 242 -4.59 -16.66 19.82
C GLU A 242 -3.54 -17.61 19.23
N ALA A 243 -3.23 -17.46 17.95
CA ALA A 243 -2.25 -18.28 17.23
C ALA A 243 -0.84 -18.16 17.84
N LEU A 244 -0.39 -16.93 18.12
CA LEU A 244 0.89 -16.68 18.79
C LEU A 244 0.94 -17.26 20.21
N VAL A 245 -0.14 -17.15 20.99
CA VAL A 245 -0.21 -17.75 22.35
C VAL A 245 -0.21 -19.28 22.29
N ALA A 246 -0.89 -19.88 21.31
CA ALA A 246 -0.86 -21.32 21.07
C ALA A 246 0.56 -21.79 20.69
N LEU A 247 1.24 -21.05 19.82
CA LEU A 247 2.62 -21.31 19.41
C LEU A 247 3.60 -21.24 20.60
N VAL A 248 3.55 -20.17 21.40
CA VAL A 248 4.42 -20.00 22.60
C VAL A 248 4.24 -21.16 23.58
N LYS A 249 3.03 -21.69 23.71
CA LYS A 249 2.72 -22.84 24.58
C LYS A 249 3.25 -24.18 24.04
N ASP A 250 3.39 -24.31 22.72
CA ASP A 250 3.90 -25.51 22.04
C ASP A 250 5.43 -25.50 21.89
N LYS A 251 6.02 -24.35 21.52
CA LYS A 251 7.45 -24.22 21.18
C LYS A 251 8.29 -23.43 22.19
N GLY A 252 7.66 -22.64 23.07
CA GLY A 252 8.35 -21.72 23.98
C GLY A 252 8.77 -20.40 23.33
N GLU A 253 9.07 -19.40 24.16
CA GLU A 253 9.50 -18.05 23.73
C GLU A 253 10.77 -18.06 22.86
N ASP A 254 11.73 -18.95 23.15
CA ASP A 254 13.00 -19.02 22.40
C ASP A 254 12.80 -19.37 20.92
N PHE A 255 11.67 -19.97 20.54
CA PHE A 255 11.31 -20.22 19.14
C PHE A 255 10.92 -18.93 18.39
N LEU A 256 10.47 -17.88 19.08
CA LEU A 256 10.12 -16.60 18.44
C LEU A 256 11.35 -15.76 18.09
N LYS A 257 12.40 -15.80 18.94
CA LYS A 257 13.64 -15.01 18.81
C LYS A 257 14.46 -15.28 17.55
N GLN A 258 14.10 -16.31 16.79
CA GLN A 258 14.74 -16.63 15.52
C GLN A 258 14.03 -16.00 14.30
N PHE A 259 13.01 -15.16 14.53
CA PHE A 259 12.26 -14.35 13.56
C PHE A 259 12.26 -12.87 13.99
N ASP A 260 13.30 -12.45 14.72
CA ASP A 260 13.58 -11.10 15.19
C ASP A 260 15.04 -10.84 14.84
N LEU A 261 15.26 -10.29 13.65
CA LEU A 261 16.54 -10.10 12.97
C LEU A 261 16.69 -8.67 12.44
N GLU A 262 15.57 -7.95 12.28
CA GLU A 262 15.49 -6.61 11.74
C GLU A 262 15.02 -5.59 12.79
N ASN A 263 15.32 -4.33 12.51
CA ASN A 263 14.95 -3.15 13.29
C ASN A 263 14.47 -2.07 12.30
N PRO A 264 13.43 -2.35 11.50
CA PRO A 264 13.01 -1.48 10.39
C PRO A 264 12.51 -0.12 10.91
N TYR A 265 11.99 -0.10 12.14
CA TYR A 265 11.46 1.08 12.82
C TYR A 265 12.51 1.90 13.59
N GLY A 266 13.74 1.40 13.75
CA GLY A 266 14.79 2.09 14.51
C GLY A 266 14.53 2.19 16.02
N ILE A 267 13.77 1.24 16.58
CA ILE A 267 13.41 1.15 18.01
C ILE A 267 14.65 1.03 18.89
N VAL A 268 15.65 0.27 18.42
CA VAL A 268 16.95 0.09 19.09
C VAL A 268 18.09 0.74 18.31
N ALA A 269 19.16 1.11 18.99
CA ALA A 269 20.35 1.68 18.37
C ALA A 269 21.23 0.57 17.75
N GLY A 270 21.66 0.76 16.49
CA GLY A 270 22.63 -0.12 15.81
C GLY A 270 22.39 -0.40 14.32
N GLY A 271 21.33 0.16 13.73
CA GLY A 271 20.99 0.00 12.30
C GLY A 271 19.79 -0.91 12.08
N LYS A 272 19.42 -1.14 10.81
CA LYS A 272 18.21 -1.91 10.45
C LYS A 272 18.38 -3.45 10.54
N ASN A 273 19.60 -3.97 10.50
CA ASN A 273 19.86 -5.41 10.37
C ASN A 273 20.28 -6.03 11.71
N GLN A 274 19.46 -5.82 12.75
CA GLN A 274 19.65 -6.39 14.08
C GLN A 274 18.29 -6.54 14.79
N PRO A 275 18.16 -7.45 15.77
CA PRO A 275 16.90 -7.65 16.51
C PRO A 275 16.42 -6.39 17.25
N ASP A 276 15.12 -6.11 17.23
CA ASP A 276 14.46 -5.05 18.02
C ASP A 276 13.47 -5.56 19.09
N GLY A 277 13.15 -6.86 19.06
CA GLY A 277 12.22 -7.54 19.97
C GLY A 277 10.83 -7.78 19.38
N ILE A 278 10.56 -7.31 18.16
CA ILE A 278 9.36 -7.59 17.38
C ILE A 278 9.64 -8.76 16.42
N ILE A 279 8.63 -9.58 16.13
CA ILE A 279 8.71 -10.55 15.03
C ILE A 279 8.74 -9.79 13.69
N ASP A 280 9.80 -9.98 12.91
CA ASP A 280 10.06 -9.27 11.64
C ASP A 280 8.88 -9.42 10.66
N HIS A 281 8.51 -10.68 10.40
CA HIS A 281 7.56 -11.09 9.36
C HIS A 281 6.67 -12.22 9.90
N LEU A 282 5.35 -11.97 9.98
CA LEU A 282 4.37 -12.91 10.52
C LEU A 282 3.25 -13.16 9.51
N MET A 283 3.05 -14.42 9.13
CA MET A 283 1.98 -14.84 8.23
C MET A 283 1.05 -15.80 8.98
N ILE A 284 -0.24 -15.54 8.94
CA ILE A 284 -1.28 -16.47 9.40
C ILE A 284 -1.89 -17.14 8.17
N ILE A 285 -2.10 -18.46 8.21
CA ILE A 285 -2.86 -19.17 7.19
C ILE A 285 -4.08 -19.78 7.87
N HIS A 286 -5.29 -19.35 7.50
CA HIS A 286 -6.53 -19.85 8.08
C HIS A 286 -7.12 -21.00 7.24
N SER A 287 -7.82 -21.94 7.88
CA SER A 287 -8.53 -23.01 7.16
C SER A 287 -9.67 -22.45 6.30
N GLY A 288 -9.92 -23.06 5.14
CA GLY A 288 -10.95 -22.63 4.19
C GLY A 288 -10.47 -21.62 3.14
N ILE A 289 -11.42 -21.22 2.28
CA ILE A 289 -11.24 -20.24 1.19
C ILE A 289 -11.55 -18.83 1.74
N GLY A 290 -10.77 -17.82 1.35
CA GLY A 290 -10.95 -16.42 1.75
C GLY A 290 -12.18 -15.76 1.09
N GLU A 291 -12.70 -14.67 1.67
CA GLU A 291 -13.89 -13.98 1.13
C GLU A 291 -13.62 -13.39 -0.26
N GLU A 292 -12.39 -12.94 -0.54
CA GLU A 292 -11.93 -12.46 -1.85
C GLU A 292 -12.08 -13.50 -2.97
N ALA A 293 -12.05 -14.79 -2.60
CA ALA A 293 -12.26 -15.95 -3.48
C ALA A 293 -13.65 -16.60 -3.26
N GLY A 294 -14.62 -15.86 -2.70
CA GLY A 294 -16.01 -16.26 -2.52
C GLY A 294 -16.27 -17.14 -1.29
N GLY A 295 -15.33 -17.24 -0.34
CA GLY A 295 -15.49 -17.79 1.00
C GLY A 295 -15.87 -19.28 1.11
N GLY A 296 -15.98 -20.00 -0.01
CA GLY A 296 -16.29 -21.43 -0.09
C GLY A 296 -17.52 -21.89 0.70
N ALA A 297 -17.25 -22.52 1.85
CA ALA A 297 -18.26 -23.02 2.79
C ALA A 297 -18.75 -21.96 3.80
N LEU A 298 -17.97 -20.91 4.04
CA LEU A 298 -18.27 -19.81 4.97
C LEU A 298 -19.01 -18.65 4.29
N GLY A 299 -18.73 -18.40 3.00
CA GLY A 299 -19.17 -17.19 2.29
C GLY A 299 -18.64 -15.94 2.96
N ASP A 300 -19.48 -14.92 3.15
CA ASP A 300 -19.20 -13.66 3.87
C ASP A 300 -18.93 -13.81 5.39
N ASN A 301 -18.47 -14.99 5.83
CA ASN A 301 -17.93 -15.27 7.16
C ASN A 301 -16.49 -15.82 7.10
N ALA A 302 -15.95 -16.00 5.90
CA ALA A 302 -14.51 -16.20 5.70
C ALA A 302 -13.79 -14.89 6.02
N ILE A 303 -12.53 -14.99 6.42
CA ILE A 303 -11.68 -13.80 6.51
C ILE A 303 -11.36 -13.35 5.09
N TRP A 304 -11.31 -12.04 4.87
CA TRP A 304 -10.76 -11.48 3.63
C TRP A 304 -9.25 -11.29 3.80
N SER A 305 -8.46 -11.80 2.85
CA SER A 305 -6.99 -11.75 2.89
C SER A 305 -6.41 -10.33 3.02
N HIS A 306 -5.45 -10.09 3.92
CA HIS A 306 -4.88 -8.76 4.12
C HIS A 306 -3.56 -8.72 4.92
N SER A 307 -2.74 -7.70 4.63
CA SER A 307 -1.70 -7.18 5.52
C SER A 307 -2.25 -6.10 6.49
N SER A 308 -1.88 -6.19 7.77
CA SER A 308 -2.19 -5.18 8.79
C SER A 308 -1.20 -5.26 9.97
N LYS A 309 -1.53 -4.62 11.10
CA LYS A 309 -0.78 -4.74 12.35
C LYS A 309 -1.62 -5.22 13.52
N VAL A 310 -1.01 -6.03 14.38
CA VAL A 310 -1.51 -6.46 15.68
C VAL A 310 -0.92 -5.55 16.77
N TYR A 311 -1.79 -4.93 17.57
CA TYR A 311 -1.37 -3.89 18.52
C TYR A 311 -2.13 -3.95 19.85
N SER A 312 -1.59 -3.19 20.81
CA SER A 312 -2.26 -2.69 22.01
C SER A 312 -2.51 -1.20 21.88
N VAL A 313 -3.61 -0.67 22.44
CA VAL A 313 -3.83 0.78 22.51
C VAL A 313 -3.25 1.35 23.81
N SER A 314 -2.40 2.37 23.71
CA SER A 314 -1.72 3.02 24.83
C SER A 314 -1.80 4.54 24.69
N ASN A 315 -2.66 5.19 25.49
CA ASN A 315 -3.02 6.62 25.38
C ASN A 315 -3.38 7.03 23.94
N GLY A 316 -4.34 6.31 23.32
CA GLY A 316 -4.78 6.57 21.95
C GLY A 316 -3.88 6.04 20.83
N ALA A 317 -2.62 5.67 21.11
CA ALA A 317 -1.69 5.18 20.09
C ALA A 317 -1.64 3.64 20.00
N ALA A 318 -1.48 3.09 18.79
CA ALA A 318 -1.38 1.65 18.51
C ALA A 318 0.08 1.16 18.59
N VAL A 319 0.49 0.67 19.76
CA VAL A 319 1.85 0.17 20.02
C VAL A 319 1.96 -1.34 19.73
N PRO A 320 3.15 -1.85 19.35
CA PRO A 320 3.42 -3.29 19.22
C PRO A 320 2.83 -4.13 20.37
N TRP A 321 2.17 -5.23 20.03
CA TRP A 321 1.51 -6.08 21.01
C TRP A 321 2.52 -7.01 21.69
N ASN A 322 2.69 -6.90 23.01
CA ASN A 322 3.50 -7.86 23.77
C ASN A 322 2.83 -9.23 23.75
N ILE A 323 3.55 -10.23 23.26
CA ILE A 323 3.03 -11.60 23.13
C ILE A 323 2.95 -12.21 24.54
N THR A 324 1.73 -12.55 24.94
CA THR A 324 1.40 -12.90 26.34
C THR A 324 2.27 -14.02 26.88
N GLY A 325 2.97 -13.75 27.99
CA GLY A 325 3.88 -14.70 28.63
C GLY A 325 5.32 -14.68 28.09
N THR A 326 5.67 -13.72 27.23
CA THR A 326 7.01 -13.55 26.65
C THR A 326 7.50 -12.11 26.76
N LYS A 327 8.77 -11.87 26.41
CA LYS A 327 9.34 -10.53 26.21
C LYS A 327 9.26 -10.05 24.75
N MET A 328 8.79 -10.91 23.85
CA MET A 328 8.66 -10.63 22.43
C MET A 328 7.39 -9.82 22.13
N TYR A 329 7.40 -9.16 20.99
CA TYR A 329 6.27 -8.41 20.46
C TYR A 329 5.90 -8.93 19.07
N ALA A 330 4.65 -8.73 18.68
CA ALA A 330 4.22 -8.81 17.29
C ALA A 330 3.70 -7.45 16.87
N TYR A 331 3.92 -7.08 15.60
CA TYR A 331 3.36 -5.85 15.05
C TYR A 331 2.82 -6.06 13.64
N PRO A 332 3.61 -6.10 12.53
CA PRO A 332 3.02 -6.47 11.24
C PRO A 332 2.50 -7.92 11.26
N TYR A 333 1.46 -8.19 10.48
CA TYR A 333 1.04 -9.53 10.10
C TYR A 333 0.34 -9.51 8.74
N THR A 334 0.42 -10.62 8.01
CA THR A 334 -0.50 -10.93 6.89
C THR A 334 -1.37 -12.12 7.27
N ILE A 335 -2.55 -12.27 6.66
CA ILE A 335 -3.46 -13.39 6.90
C ILE A 335 -4.11 -13.87 5.59
N GLU A 336 -3.85 -15.12 5.22
CA GLU A 336 -4.28 -15.72 3.93
C GLU A 336 -5.08 -17.02 4.14
N PRO A 337 -5.84 -17.50 3.14
CA PRO A 337 -6.57 -18.76 3.19
C PRO A 337 -5.71 -20.00 2.92
N GLU A 338 -6.31 -21.15 3.19
CA GLU A 338 -5.74 -22.49 3.02
C GLU A 338 -5.43 -22.83 1.56
N ASP A 339 -6.22 -22.31 0.61
CA ASP A 339 -6.01 -22.47 -0.83
C ASP A 339 -5.27 -21.29 -1.49
N GLY A 340 -4.68 -20.39 -0.69
CA GLY A 340 -3.89 -19.27 -1.19
C GLY A 340 -2.73 -19.74 -2.09
N ALA A 341 -2.55 -19.08 -3.22
CA ALA A 341 -1.47 -19.38 -4.16
C ALA A 341 -0.23 -18.51 -3.90
N ALA A 342 0.93 -18.96 -4.37
CA ALA A 342 2.21 -18.27 -4.17
C ALA A 342 2.21 -16.78 -4.58
N GLY A 343 1.38 -16.37 -5.54
CA GLY A 343 1.20 -14.98 -5.94
C GLY A 343 0.54 -14.09 -4.88
N VAL A 344 -0.46 -14.58 -4.14
CA VAL A 344 -1.10 -13.84 -3.04
C VAL A 344 -0.10 -13.64 -1.89
N PHE A 345 0.55 -14.71 -1.44
CA PHE A 345 1.63 -14.62 -0.43
C PHE A 345 2.79 -13.70 -0.85
N SER A 346 3.10 -13.64 -2.15
CA SER A 346 4.16 -12.77 -2.67
C SER A 346 3.74 -11.29 -2.75
N HIS A 347 2.46 -11.02 -2.99
CA HIS A 347 1.85 -9.68 -2.96
C HIS A 347 1.83 -9.11 -1.54
N GLU A 348 1.26 -9.87 -0.60
CA GLU A 348 1.09 -9.45 0.79
C GLU A 348 2.44 -9.24 1.51
N TYR A 349 3.44 -10.07 1.19
CA TYR A 349 4.81 -9.83 1.63
C TYR A 349 5.45 -8.60 0.99
N GLY A 350 4.98 -8.16 -0.18
CA GLY A 350 5.35 -6.87 -0.77
C GLY A 350 4.97 -5.70 0.14
N HIS A 351 3.80 -5.75 0.77
CA HIS A 351 3.37 -4.76 1.78
C HIS A 351 4.15 -4.85 3.09
N ASP A 352 4.48 -6.06 3.55
CA ASP A 352 5.32 -6.28 4.72
C ASP A 352 6.74 -5.67 4.53
N LEU A 353 7.23 -5.69 3.29
CA LEU A 353 8.45 -4.99 2.86
C LEU A 353 8.23 -3.50 2.51
N GLY A 354 7.02 -2.97 2.68
CA GLY A 354 6.70 -1.54 2.60
C GLY A 354 6.27 -1.00 1.24
N LEU A 355 5.89 -1.86 0.28
CA LEU A 355 5.26 -1.39 -0.96
C LEU A 355 3.81 -0.96 -0.75
N PRO A 356 3.34 0.09 -1.44
CA PRO A 356 1.92 0.38 -1.58
C PRO A 356 1.28 -0.53 -2.62
N ASP A 357 -0.04 -0.55 -2.60
CA ASP A 357 -0.88 -1.00 -3.71
C ASP A 357 -0.63 -0.13 -4.96
N GLU A 358 -0.53 -0.78 -6.12
CA GLU A 358 -0.47 -0.09 -7.41
C GLU A 358 -1.83 -0.06 -8.13
N TYR A 359 -2.92 -0.54 -7.51
CA TYR A 359 -4.26 -0.56 -8.09
C TYR A 359 -5.17 0.61 -7.66
N ASP A 360 -6.36 0.73 -8.27
CA ASP A 360 -7.44 1.65 -7.83
C ASP A 360 -8.03 1.20 -6.48
N ILE A 361 -7.33 1.51 -5.39
CA ILE A 361 -7.68 1.09 -4.01
C ILE A 361 -9.11 1.42 -3.59
N ASN A 362 -9.69 2.49 -4.15
CA ASN A 362 -11.04 2.95 -3.81
C ASN A 362 -12.12 2.49 -4.82
N TYR A 363 -11.75 1.62 -5.78
CA TYR A 363 -12.65 1.04 -6.80
C TYR A 363 -13.45 2.10 -7.57
N THR A 364 -12.85 3.28 -7.71
CA THR A 364 -13.49 4.47 -8.27
C THR A 364 -13.97 4.18 -9.70
N GLY A 365 -13.11 3.57 -10.51
CA GLY A 365 -13.22 3.42 -11.96
C GLY A 365 -13.35 1.99 -12.48
N ALA A 366 -12.85 1.77 -13.70
CA ALA A 366 -12.80 0.48 -14.38
C ALA A 366 -11.46 -0.27 -14.17
N GLY A 367 -10.72 0.11 -13.13
CA GLY A 367 -9.33 -0.30 -12.89
C GLY A 367 -8.33 0.69 -13.48
N GLU A 368 -7.15 0.70 -12.90
CA GLU A 368 -6.03 1.57 -13.22
C GLU A 368 -5.13 1.03 -14.34
N PRO A 369 -4.29 1.88 -14.97
CA PRO A 369 -3.37 1.44 -16.01
C PRO A 369 -2.12 0.75 -15.44
N VAL A 370 -2.30 -0.29 -14.61
CA VAL A 370 -1.23 -1.19 -14.13
C VAL A 370 -1.64 -2.63 -14.38
N ALA A 371 -2.73 -3.08 -13.76
CA ALA A 371 -3.30 -4.41 -13.93
C ALA A 371 -2.23 -5.54 -13.84
N TYR A 372 -2.15 -6.38 -14.87
CA TYR A 372 -1.27 -7.54 -14.91
C TYR A 372 0.22 -7.22 -15.06
N TRP A 373 0.61 -5.96 -15.27
CA TRP A 373 2.01 -5.60 -15.45
C TRP A 373 2.83 -5.59 -14.14
N SER A 374 2.17 -5.61 -12.98
CA SER A 374 2.83 -5.68 -11.67
C SER A 374 2.11 -6.61 -10.71
N ILE A 375 2.87 -7.32 -9.88
CA ILE A 375 2.30 -8.11 -8.77
C ILE A 375 1.51 -7.24 -7.79
N MET A 376 1.84 -5.94 -7.61
CA MET A 376 1.12 -5.02 -6.69
C MET A 376 -0.21 -4.50 -7.25
N SER A 377 -0.69 -5.08 -8.34
CA SER A 377 -2.07 -4.99 -8.85
C SER A 377 -2.51 -6.43 -9.21
N ALA A 378 -3.24 -6.63 -10.31
CA ALA A 378 -3.78 -7.93 -10.71
C ALA A 378 -2.71 -9.00 -11.03
N GLY A 379 -1.44 -8.62 -11.16
CA GLY A 379 -0.33 -9.53 -11.46
C GLY A 379 -0.18 -10.70 -10.49
N SER A 380 -0.61 -10.53 -9.23
CA SER A 380 -0.68 -11.58 -8.19
C SER A 380 -1.59 -12.77 -8.55
N TRP A 381 -2.53 -12.60 -9.47
CA TRP A 381 -3.48 -13.63 -9.93
C TRP A 381 -3.14 -14.26 -11.29
N SER A 382 -1.94 -14.01 -11.80
CA SER A 382 -1.50 -14.55 -13.10
C SER A 382 -1.23 -16.07 -13.05
N GLY A 383 -1.22 -16.70 -14.23
CA GLY A 383 -1.00 -18.14 -14.40
C GLY A 383 -2.18 -18.92 -14.96
N LYS A 384 -1.89 -20.14 -15.45
CA LYS A 384 -2.90 -21.06 -16.00
C LYS A 384 -3.88 -21.53 -14.93
N ILE A 385 -3.35 -21.70 -13.72
CA ILE A 385 -4.08 -21.75 -12.47
C ILE A 385 -3.93 -20.33 -11.86
N PRO A 386 -5.03 -19.63 -11.54
CA PRO A 386 -4.94 -18.26 -11.05
C PRO A 386 -4.04 -18.15 -9.80
N GLY A 387 -3.06 -17.25 -9.86
CA GLY A 387 -2.15 -16.91 -8.76
C GLY A 387 -0.96 -17.85 -8.55
N THR A 388 -0.78 -18.89 -9.37
CA THR A 388 0.38 -19.80 -9.23
C THR A 388 1.64 -19.31 -9.94
N GLU A 389 1.50 -18.36 -10.86
CA GLU A 389 2.58 -17.80 -11.67
C GLU A 389 2.46 -16.28 -11.61
N PRO A 390 2.83 -15.59 -10.52
CA PRO A 390 2.71 -14.12 -10.44
C PRO A 390 3.66 -13.41 -11.40
N SER A 391 3.22 -12.29 -12.00
CA SER A 391 4.08 -11.41 -12.79
C SER A 391 5.15 -10.73 -11.91
N GLY A 392 6.21 -10.19 -12.50
CA GLY A 392 7.22 -9.42 -11.75
C GLY A 392 6.69 -8.12 -11.14
N PHE A 393 7.47 -7.52 -10.24
CA PHE A 393 7.25 -6.17 -9.72
C PHE A 393 7.40 -5.11 -10.82
N SER A 394 6.65 -4.00 -10.69
CA SER A 394 6.88 -2.79 -11.48
C SER A 394 8.31 -2.24 -11.28
N PRO A 395 8.81 -1.40 -12.21
CA PRO A 395 10.08 -0.74 -12.03
C PRO A 395 10.06 0.26 -10.86
N TRP A 396 8.89 0.78 -10.45
CA TRP A 396 8.76 1.65 -9.28
C TRP A 396 8.96 0.84 -7.99
N CYS A 397 8.30 -0.31 -7.86
CA CYS A 397 8.48 -1.22 -6.73
C CYS A 397 9.94 -1.71 -6.62
N LYS A 398 10.56 -2.08 -7.75
CA LYS A 398 11.99 -2.45 -7.79
C LYS A 398 12.89 -1.29 -7.37
N GLN A 399 12.59 -0.06 -7.79
CA GLN A 399 13.34 1.13 -7.34
C GLN A 399 13.22 1.34 -5.83
N TYR A 400 12.01 1.21 -5.27
CA TYR A 400 11.77 1.28 -3.83
C TYR A 400 12.62 0.24 -3.09
N PHE A 401 12.60 -1.03 -3.51
CA PHE A 401 13.39 -2.08 -2.86
C PHE A 401 14.90 -1.88 -2.99
N GLN A 402 15.40 -1.47 -4.16
CA GLN A 402 16.81 -1.13 -4.34
C GLN A 402 17.27 -0.04 -3.36
N ASN A 403 16.42 0.95 -3.14
CA ASN A 403 16.70 2.06 -2.24
C ASN A 403 16.56 1.70 -0.75
N THR A 404 15.59 0.85 -0.40
CA THR A 404 15.31 0.44 0.99
C THR A 404 16.26 -0.65 1.49
N TYR A 405 16.60 -1.61 0.63
CA TYR A 405 17.34 -2.83 0.98
C TYR A 405 18.71 -2.97 0.29
N GLY A 406 19.07 -2.11 -0.67
CA GLY A 406 20.29 -2.24 -1.47
C GLY A 406 20.22 -3.43 -2.43
N GLY A 407 21.35 -4.11 -2.68
CA GLY A 407 21.35 -5.33 -3.48
C GLY A 407 21.18 -5.10 -4.99
N ASN A 408 20.42 -5.97 -5.67
CA ASN A 408 20.32 -6.03 -7.14
C ASN A 408 18.87 -6.13 -7.65
N TRP A 409 17.94 -5.39 -7.02
CA TRP A 409 16.54 -5.32 -7.45
C TRP A 409 16.37 -4.48 -8.71
N PHE A 410 17.15 -3.41 -8.86
CA PHE A 410 16.94 -2.38 -9.87
C PHE A 410 18.28 -1.85 -10.40
N HIS A 411 18.77 -2.45 -11.49
CA HIS A 411 19.99 -2.03 -12.16
C HIS A 411 19.66 -1.28 -13.46
N GLY A 412 20.23 -0.09 -13.68
CA GLY A 412 19.92 0.66 -14.90
C GLY A 412 20.51 2.07 -14.96
N THR A 413 20.04 2.84 -15.94
CA THR A 413 20.55 4.19 -16.21
C THR A 413 19.49 5.25 -15.88
N THR A 414 19.90 6.32 -15.20
CA THR A 414 19.09 7.55 -15.06
C THR A 414 19.56 8.61 -16.05
N VAL A 415 18.63 9.28 -16.71
CA VAL A 415 18.86 10.37 -17.67
C VAL A 415 18.04 11.58 -17.25
N ASP A 416 18.66 12.74 -17.09
CA ASP A 416 17.94 14.00 -16.84
C ASP A 416 17.44 14.59 -18.17
N TYR A 417 16.16 14.99 -18.21
CA TYR A 417 15.53 15.56 -19.41
C TYR A 417 16.31 16.73 -20.02
N LYS A 418 17.00 17.54 -19.20
CA LYS A 418 17.82 18.67 -19.66
C LYS A 418 18.97 18.25 -20.59
N ASP A 419 19.52 17.04 -20.41
CA ASP A 419 20.73 16.53 -21.09
C ASP A 419 20.41 15.69 -22.35
N ILE A 420 19.11 15.41 -22.59
CA ILE A 420 18.64 14.74 -23.81
C ILE A 420 18.81 15.69 -25.01
N THR A 421 19.16 15.17 -26.18
CA THR A 421 19.37 15.98 -27.40
C THR A 421 18.69 15.35 -28.62
N GLU A 422 18.52 16.13 -29.69
CA GLU A 422 17.93 15.69 -30.97
C GLU A 422 18.63 14.47 -31.59
N LYS A 423 19.93 14.31 -31.32
CA LYS A 423 20.73 13.15 -31.77
C LYS A 423 20.30 11.84 -31.10
N GLY A 424 19.73 11.94 -29.90
CA GLY A 424 19.37 10.84 -29.04
C GLY A 424 20.55 10.08 -28.44
N ALA A 425 20.22 9.21 -27.49
CA ALA A 425 21.13 8.21 -26.92
C ALA A 425 20.43 6.84 -26.90
N SER A 426 21.18 5.77 -27.17
CA SER A 426 20.68 4.40 -27.20
C SER A 426 21.07 3.63 -25.94
N TYR A 427 20.13 2.85 -25.42
CA TYR A 427 20.29 2.01 -24.24
C TYR A 427 19.80 0.60 -24.57
N VAL A 428 20.56 -0.42 -24.15
CA VAL A 428 20.09 -1.80 -24.20
C VAL A 428 19.40 -2.12 -22.88
N LEU A 429 18.21 -2.69 -22.98
CA LEU A 429 17.42 -3.23 -21.89
C LEU A 429 17.44 -4.76 -21.97
N ASP A 430 17.71 -5.41 -20.85
CA ASP A 430 17.40 -6.83 -20.65
C ASP A 430 15.96 -6.96 -20.15
N GLN A 431 15.38 -8.15 -20.30
CA GLN A 431 14.05 -8.48 -19.77
C GLN A 431 13.96 -8.32 -18.24
N ALA A 432 13.02 -7.51 -17.76
CA ALA A 432 12.96 -7.05 -16.36
C ALA A 432 12.69 -8.15 -15.30
N SER A 433 12.35 -9.37 -15.73
CA SER A 433 12.15 -10.56 -14.90
C SER A 433 13.41 -11.37 -14.63
N VAL A 434 14.43 -11.28 -15.49
CA VAL A 434 15.64 -12.12 -15.41
C VAL A 434 16.88 -11.24 -15.48
N LYS A 435 17.62 -11.19 -14.37
CA LYS A 435 18.80 -10.33 -14.21
C LYS A 435 19.89 -10.65 -15.25
N GLY A 436 20.20 -9.67 -16.08
CA GLY A 436 21.17 -9.77 -17.16
C GLY A 436 22.47 -9.00 -16.91
N LYS A 437 22.95 -8.31 -17.94
CA LYS A 437 24.20 -7.50 -17.95
C LYS A 437 24.01 -6.08 -18.48
N ASN A 438 22.91 -5.83 -19.18
CA ASN A 438 22.48 -4.51 -19.61
C ASN A 438 21.56 -3.92 -18.52
N ASN A 439 20.84 -2.86 -18.85
CA ASN A 439 19.93 -2.24 -17.90
C ASN A 439 18.66 -3.09 -17.72
N ASP A 440 18.17 -3.24 -16.48
CA ASP A 440 16.77 -3.64 -16.23
C ASP A 440 15.81 -2.51 -16.64
N PHE A 441 16.24 -1.25 -16.48
CA PHE A 441 15.44 -0.05 -16.75
C PHE A 441 16.25 1.16 -17.27
N VAL A 442 15.57 2.12 -17.90
CA VAL A 442 16.07 3.50 -18.05
C VAL A 442 15.06 4.47 -17.44
N ARG A 443 15.51 5.26 -16.45
CA ARG A 443 14.70 6.30 -15.81
C ARG A 443 14.97 7.63 -16.50
N VAL A 444 13.91 8.34 -16.90
CA VAL A 444 14.01 9.70 -17.45
C VAL A 444 13.41 10.68 -16.44
N ASN A 445 14.27 11.42 -15.73
CA ASN A 445 13.83 12.49 -14.84
C ASN A 445 13.32 13.67 -15.67
N LEU A 446 12.06 14.08 -15.46
CA LEU A 446 11.48 15.24 -16.14
C LEU A 446 11.65 16.49 -15.26
N PRO A 447 11.41 17.71 -15.81
CA PRO A 447 11.25 18.91 -14.98
C PRO A 447 10.08 18.74 -14.01
N ASP A 448 10.18 19.33 -12.82
CA ASP A 448 9.15 19.22 -11.78
C ASP A 448 7.76 19.63 -12.29
N LYS A 449 6.72 18.83 -11.98
CA LYS A 449 5.32 19.10 -12.36
C LYS A 449 4.80 20.23 -11.47
N ALA A 450 4.31 21.30 -12.10
CA ALA A 450 3.68 22.42 -11.39
C ALA A 450 2.16 22.22 -11.34
N THR A 451 1.63 21.79 -10.19
CA THR A 451 0.19 21.63 -9.96
C THR A 451 -0.36 22.81 -9.19
N THR A 452 -1.36 23.49 -9.75
CA THR A 452 -2.03 24.63 -9.08
C THR A 452 -2.92 24.13 -7.95
N ILE A 453 -2.63 24.55 -6.71
CA ILE A 453 -3.40 24.25 -5.51
C ILE A 453 -4.48 25.31 -5.32
N ASN A 454 -4.07 26.58 -5.41
CA ASN A 454 -4.94 27.74 -5.40
C ASN A 454 -4.38 28.81 -6.36
N THR A 455 -5.07 29.93 -6.53
CA THR A 455 -4.51 31.13 -7.18
C THR A 455 -4.42 32.24 -6.12
N PRO A 456 -3.26 32.89 -5.90
CA PRO A 456 -3.11 33.97 -4.93
C PRO A 456 -4.23 35.02 -5.00
N ALA A 457 -4.67 35.49 -3.83
CA ALA A 457 -5.89 36.30 -3.73
C ALA A 457 -5.71 37.72 -4.28
N GLU A 458 -4.50 38.25 -4.18
CA GLU A 458 -4.00 39.43 -4.88
C GLU A 458 -2.67 39.09 -5.59
N GLY A 459 -2.31 39.85 -6.62
CA GLY A 459 -0.97 39.77 -7.22
C GLY A 459 -0.61 38.43 -7.88
N LYS A 460 0.51 37.85 -7.45
CA LYS A 460 1.15 36.63 -7.97
C LYS A 460 1.70 35.72 -6.88
N TYR A 461 1.77 36.20 -5.65
CA TYR A 461 2.40 35.50 -4.54
C TYR A 461 1.55 35.57 -3.27
N GLU A 462 1.77 34.60 -2.41
CA GLU A 462 1.11 34.45 -1.11
C GLU A 462 2.10 33.88 -0.08
N TYR A 463 1.71 33.82 1.19
CA TYR A 463 2.47 33.12 2.23
C TYR A 463 1.89 31.74 2.50
N PHE A 464 2.66 30.71 2.19
CA PHE A 464 2.32 29.31 2.44
C PHE A 464 3.00 28.80 3.71
N SER A 465 2.24 28.06 4.54
CA SER A 465 2.69 27.43 5.79
C SER A 465 3.74 26.35 5.62
N GLY A 466 3.88 25.78 4.42
CA GLY A 466 4.53 24.49 4.21
C GLY A 466 3.57 23.32 4.46
N LYS A 467 3.96 22.16 3.93
CA LYS A 467 3.25 20.87 4.00
C LYS A 467 4.20 19.81 4.56
N GLY A 468 3.73 18.99 5.50
CA GLY A 468 4.49 17.91 6.11
C GLY A 468 3.98 17.58 7.51
N ASP A 469 4.30 16.39 8.00
CA ASP A 469 3.92 15.92 9.33
C ASP A 469 4.89 16.47 10.39
N ASN A 470 4.39 16.71 11.61
CA ASN A 470 5.14 17.22 12.77
C ASN A 470 5.83 18.58 12.52
N ILE A 471 5.25 19.45 11.69
CA ILE A 471 5.77 20.81 11.49
C ILE A 471 5.17 21.78 12.51
N ASP A 472 5.94 22.81 12.87
CA ASP A 472 5.53 23.95 13.70
C ASP A 472 6.14 25.18 13.03
N ASN A 473 5.38 25.73 12.08
CA ASN A 473 5.80 26.83 11.23
C ASN A 473 4.97 28.06 11.60
N SER A 474 5.60 29.23 11.59
CA SER A 474 4.94 30.47 11.96
C SER A 474 5.43 31.67 11.18
N MET A 475 4.66 32.75 11.24
CA MET A 475 5.09 34.05 10.80
C MET A 475 4.66 35.14 11.77
N VAL A 476 5.53 36.12 12.03
CA VAL A 476 5.39 37.06 13.14
C VAL A 476 5.45 38.51 12.66
N ILE A 477 4.45 39.31 13.03
CA ILE A 477 4.43 40.78 12.93
C ILE A 477 4.90 41.34 14.28
N PRO A 478 6.14 41.83 14.41
CA PRO A 478 6.68 42.29 15.68
C PRO A 478 6.27 43.75 16.00
N GLY A 479 6.13 44.06 17.28
CA GLY A 479 6.13 45.44 17.78
C GLY A 479 4.94 46.32 17.33
N VAL A 480 3.76 45.73 17.12
CA VAL A 480 2.53 46.47 16.80
C VAL A 480 2.15 47.36 17.99
N ASP A 481 2.06 48.67 17.75
CA ASP A 481 1.73 49.65 18.79
C ASP A 481 0.22 49.96 18.81
N LEU A 482 -0.48 49.46 19.83
CA LEU A 482 -1.91 49.69 20.07
C LEU A 482 -2.16 50.67 21.22
N THR A 483 -1.14 51.43 21.66
CA THR A 483 -1.24 52.34 22.83
C THR A 483 -2.29 53.44 22.63
N ASN A 484 -2.44 53.94 21.40
CA ASN A 484 -3.37 55.00 21.02
C ASN A 484 -4.56 54.50 20.18
N ALA A 485 -4.73 53.18 20.03
CA ALA A 485 -5.85 52.60 19.30
C ALA A 485 -7.11 52.54 20.18
N SER A 486 -8.24 53.04 19.68
CA SER A 486 -9.55 52.83 20.30
C SER A 486 -10.23 51.54 19.83
N THR A 487 -9.91 51.10 18.61
CA THR A 487 -10.30 49.84 17.98
C THR A 487 -9.11 49.34 17.14
N SER A 488 -8.94 48.03 17.03
CA SER A 488 -7.83 47.42 16.29
C SER A 488 -8.20 46.03 15.80
N GLN A 489 -7.91 45.73 14.53
CA GLN A 489 -8.27 44.47 13.87
C GLN A 489 -7.12 43.99 12.99
N LEU A 490 -6.81 42.69 13.06
CA LEU A 490 -6.05 41.99 12.04
C LEU A 490 -7.04 41.39 11.04
N SER A 491 -6.81 41.61 9.75
CA SER A 491 -7.55 40.98 8.65
C SER A 491 -6.58 40.43 7.61
N PHE A 492 -6.91 39.29 7.02
CA PHE A 492 -6.17 38.71 5.89
C PHE A 492 -7.11 37.82 5.08
N LYS A 493 -6.73 37.48 3.86
CA LYS A 493 -7.36 36.40 3.10
C LYS A 493 -6.64 35.09 3.40
N THR A 494 -7.37 33.99 3.48
CA THR A 494 -6.79 32.65 3.62
C THR A 494 -7.48 31.62 2.76
N TRP A 495 -6.69 30.71 2.19
CA TRP A 495 -7.12 29.45 1.62
C TRP A 495 -6.47 28.35 2.45
N TYR A 496 -7.22 27.32 2.81
CA TYR A 496 -6.67 26.18 3.54
C TYR A 496 -7.43 24.89 3.30
N ASP A 497 -6.68 23.79 3.39
CA ASP A 497 -7.12 22.40 3.38
C ASP A 497 -6.11 21.64 4.25
N ILE A 498 -6.49 21.34 5.49
CA ILE A 498 -5.64 20.82 6.59
C ILE A 498 -6.42 19.76 7.40
N GLU A 499 -5.72 18.82 8.06
CA GLU A 499 -6.41 17.67 8.68
C GLU A 499 -7.47 18.11 9.72
N PRO A 500 -8.76 17.76 9.54
CA PRO A 500 -9.83 18.18 10.43
C PRO A 500 -9.63 17.72 11.88
N ASP A 501 -9.62 18.70 12.78
CA ASP A 501 -9.48 18.54 14.24
C ASP A 501 -8.14 17.94 14.74
N TYR A 502 -7.13 17.79 13.88
CA TYR A 502 -5.75 17.38 14.23
C TYR A 502 -4.75 18.48 13.89
N ASP A 503 -4.71 18.92 12.63
CA ASP A 503 -3.91 20.06 12.19
C ASP A 503 -4.64 21.36 12.54
N TYR A 504 -3.87 22.36 12.99
CA TYR A 504 -4.42 23.69 13.28
C TYR A 504 -3.52 24.82 12.78
N ALA A 505 -4.13 25.80 12.13
CA ALA A 505 -3.59 27.16 12.11
C ALA A 505 -4.16 27.95 13.30
N SER A 506 -3.45 28.95 13.83
CA SER A 506 -3.98 29.83 14.89
C SER A 506 -3.35 31.21 14.86
N ILE A 507 -4.10 32.23 15.31
CA ILE A 507 -3.60 33.60 15.43
C ILE A 507 -3.36 33.83 16.92
N GLN A 508 -2.11 34.11 17.27
CA GLN A 508 -1.65 34.26 18.65
C GLN A 508 -1.08 35.65 18.89
N VAL A 509 -1.36 36.22 20.06
CA VAL A 509 -0.86 37.54 20.46
C VAL A 509 -0.05 37.40 21.74
N LYS A 510 1.03 38.18 21.85
CA LYS A 510 1.88 38.28 23.04
C LYS A 510 2.18 39.74 23.30
N ALA A 511 1.76 40.26 24.45
CA ALA A 511 2.03 41.65 24.78
C ALA A 511 3.46 41.89 25.27
N GLU A 512 3.93 43.14 25.17
CA GLU A 512 5.22 43.57 25.68
C GLU A 512 5.33 43.28 27.19
N GLY A 513 6.38 42.55 27.58
CA GLY A 513 6.60 42.08 28.96
C GLY A 513 5.94 40.74 29.31
N GLU A 514 5.05 40.19 28.47
CA GLU A 514 4.47 38.85 28.64
C GLU A 514 5.35 37.79 27.95
N SER A 515 5.50 36.62 28.57
CA SER A 515 6.31 35.51 28.06
C SER A 515 5.54 34.45 27.27
N LYS A 516 4.20 34.53 27.28
CA LYS A 516 3.29 33.51 26.72
C LYS A 516 2.50 34.07 25.54
N TRP A 517 2.45 33.30 24.45
CA TRP A 517 1.53 33.51 23.34
C TRP A 517 0.11 33.05 23.69
N THR A 518 -0.91 33.83 23.31
CA THR A 518 -2.32 33.51 23.56
C THR A 518 -3.11 33.51 22.25
N SER A 519 -3.73 32.38 21.92
CA SER A 519 -4.59 32.21 20.73
C SER A 519 -5.89 33.00 20.87
N ILE A 520 -6.18 33.88 19.92
CA ILE A 520 -7.36 34.76 19.94
C ILE A 520 -8.45 34.28 18.98
N LYS A 521 -9.70 34.58 19.33
CA LYS A 521 -10.87 34.21 18.53
C LYS A 521 -11.00 35.07 17.27
N GLY A 522 -11.29 34.42 16.14
CA GLY A 522 -11.64 35.07 14.88
C GLY A 522 -13.01 34.63 14.36
N ASN A 523 -13.38 35.11 13.17
CA ASN A 523 -14.59 34.68 12.46
C ASN A 523 -14.51 33.25 11.88
N ILE A 524 -13.30 32.69 11.74
CA ILE A 524 -13.04 31.35 11.17
C ILE A 524 -12.48 30.33 12.18
N THR A 525 -12.41 30.67 13.47
CA THR A 525 -11.83 29.79 14.51
C THR A 525 -12.86 28.92 15.22
N THR A 526 -12.45 27.75 15.68
CA THR A 526 -13.18 26.87 16.61
C THR A 526 -12.43 26.68 17.93
N ASP A 527 -13.19 26.43 19.00
CA ASP A 527 -12.75 26.05 20.34
C ASP A 527 -12.88 24.53 20.60
N LYS A 528 -13.42 23.77 19.64
CA LYS A 528 -13.49 22.30 19.72
C LYS A 528 -12.09 21.70 19.76
N ASN A 529 -11.89 20.75 20.65
CA ASN A 529 -10.60 20.09 20.82
C ASN A 529 -10.75 18.57 21.06
N PRO A 530 -11.28 17.79 20.09
CA PRO A 530 -11.55 16.36 20.32
C PRO A 530 -10.28 15.52 20.43
N ASN A 531 -9.16 15.97 19.84
CA ASN A 531 -7.88 15.25 19.79
C ASN A 531 -6.78 15.89 20.65
N GLU A 532 -7.12 16.87 21.50
CA GLU A 532 -6.21 17.66 22.34
C GLU A 532 -5.18 18.55 21.59
N GLN A 533 -5.29 18.68 20.25
CA GLN A 533 -4.42 19.50 19.38
C GLN A 533 -4.87 20.97 19.16
N ASN A 534 -6.06 21.40 19.59
CA ASN A 534 -6.48 22.80 19.40
C ASN A 534 -5.82 23.72 20.44
N PRO A 535 -5.08 24.79 20.04
CA PRO A 535 -4.48 25.76 20.96
C PRO A 535 -5.50 26.76 21.56
N GLY A 536 -6.80 26.43 21.54
CA GLY A 536 -7.92 27.15 22.17
C GLY A 536 -8.79 27.96 21.20
N ASN A 537 -8.20 28.52 20.16
CA ASN A 537 -8.90 29.23 19.07
C ASN A 537 -8.22 28.90 17.73
N GLY A 538 -8.27 27.64 17.32
CA GLY A 538 -7.66 27.13 16.10
C GLY A 538 -8.56 27.22 14.87
N ILE A 539 -7.95 27.12 13.69
CA ILE A 539 -8.56 26.98 12.35
C ILE A 539 -8.19 25.58 11.87
N THR A 540 -9.15 24.79 11.40
CA THR A 540 -8.93 23.41 10.94
C THR A 540 -9.90 23.02 9.82
N GLY A 541 -9.64 21.92 9.12
CA GLY A 541 -10.45 21.43 8.00
C GLY A 541 -10.22 22.20 6.71
N LYS A 542 -11.30 22.52 5.98
CA LYS A 542 -11.25 23.05 4.60
C LYS A 542 -12.04 24.34 4.41
N SER A 543 -11.39 25.34 3.84
CA SER A 543 -11.94 26.67 3.51
C SER A 543 -12.91 26.70 2.32
N ASN A 544 -12.75 25.75 1.38
CA ASN A 544 -13.47 25.70 0.09
C ASN A 544 -13.25 26.93 -0.81
N GLY A 545 -12.08 27.56 -0.71
CA GLY A 545 -11.71 28.75 -1.48
C GLY A 545 -11.08 29.82 -0.59
N TRP A 546 -10.79 30.99 -1.16
CA TRP A 546 -10.32 32.11 -0.38
C TRP A 546 -11.45 32.69 0.49
N VAL A 547 -11.22 32.76 1.79
CA VAL A 547 -12.12 33.37 2.78
C VAL A 547 -11.46 34.56 3.46
N ASP A 548 -12.26 35.57 3.82
CA ASP A 548 -11.81 36.71 4.59
C ASP A 548 -11.73 36.34 6.09
N ALA A 549 -10.54 36.43 6.66
CA ALA A 549 -10.28 36.22 8.07
C ALA A 549 -10.19 37.56 8.81
N SER A 550 -10.76 37.62 10.01
CA SER A 550 -10.86 38.83 10.84
C SER A 550 -10.76 38.49 12.32
N PHE A 551 -9.83 39.17 13.01
CA PHE A 551 -9.53 39.01 14.42
C PHE A 551 -9.53 40.37 15.13
N ASP A 552 -10.34 40.51 16.17
CA ASP A 552 -10.34 41.72 17.01
C ASP A 552 -9.16 41.70 17.97
N LEU A 553 -8.47 42.83 18.09
CA LEU A 553 -7.32 43.03 18.97
C LEU A 553 -7.65 44.00 20.13
N SER A 554 -8.91 44.40 20.28
CA SER A 554 -9.32 45.44 21.25
C SER A 554 -9.01 45.10 22.71
N ASP A 555 -8.88 43.81 23.08
CA ASP A 555 -8.41 43.37 24.40
C ASP A 555 -6.94 43.76 24.70
N TYR A 556 -6.17 44.08 23.67
CA TYR A 556 -4.77 44.52 23.77
C TYR A 556 -4.61 46.05 23.66
N LYS A 557 -5.72 46.79 23.67
CA LYS A 557 -5.73 48.26 23.71
C LYS A 557 -4.83 48.81 24.82
N GLY A 558 -4.02 49.82 24.48
CA GLY A 558 -3.10 50.43 25.44
C GLY A 558 -1.75 49.71 25.56
N LYS A 559 -1.56 48.56 24.89
CA LYS A 559 -0.32 47.77 24.90
C LYS A 559 0.44 47.86 23.57
N LYS A 560 1.71 47.45 23.58
CA LYS A 560 2.41 46.95 22.39
C LYS A 560 2.31 45.43 22.35
N VAL A 561 2.21 44.84 21.16
CA VAL A 561 2.08 43.40 20.97
C VAL A 561 2.92 42.89 19.80
N ASP A 562 3.39 41.65 19.92
CA ASP A 562 3.74 40.84 18.75
C ASP A 562 2.51 39.98 18.38
N ILE A 563 2.33 39.75 17.08
CA ILE A 563 1.26 38.90 16.53
C ILE A 563 1.90 37.77 15.72
N LYS A 564 1.49 36.54 15.97
CA LYS A 564 1.96 35.34 15.27
C LYS A 564 0.79 34.66 14.56
N ILE A 565 0.97 34.35 13.28
CA ILE A 565 0.15 33.36 12.57
C ILE A 565 0.94 32.06 12.62
N ASP A 566 0.34 31.04 13.22
CA ASP A 566 0.94 29.76 13.57
C ASP A 566 0.28 28.65 12.74
N TYR A 567 1.04 27.65 12.30
CA TYR A 567 0.51 26.42 11.71
C TYR A 567 1.31 25.23 12.24
N TRP A 568 0.62 24.26 12.83
CA TRP A 568 1.24 23.04 13.32
C TRP A 568 0.46 21.79 12.92
N THR A 569 1.19 20.71 12.73
CA THR A 569 0.65 19.43 12.25
C THR A 569 0.96 18.26 13.17
N ASP A 570 0.09 17.26 13.05
CA ASP A 570 0.09 15.99 13.77
C ASP A 570 1.20 15.01 13.28
N GLY A 571 1.18 13.76 13.73
CA GLY A 571 2.07 12.69 13.28
C GLY A 571 1.90 12.21 11.83
N GLY A 572 0.81 12.50 11.13
CA GLY A 572 0.53 11.97 9.79
C GLY A 572 -0.49 12.77 8.94
N ALA A 573 -1.12 12.06 7.98
CA ALA A 573 -2.20 12.54 7.11
C ALA A 573 -1.97 13.92 6.44
N THR A 574 -1.01 14.01 5.51
CA THR A 574 -0.56 15.31 4.99
C THR A 574 -1.45 15.96 3.91
N TYR A 575 -2.23 16.97 4.29
CA TYR A 575 -3.08 17.79 3.39
C TYR A 575 -2.30 18.93 2.69
N PRO A 576 -2.91 19.70 1.75
CA PRO A 576 -2.25 20.80 1.04
C PRO A 576 -1.66 21.92 1.93
N GLY A 577 -2.24 22.20 3.10
CA GLY A 577 -1.71 23.17 4.07
C GLY A 577 -2.52 24.48 4.16
N PHE A 578 -1.91 25.49 4.78
CA PHE A 578 -2.54 26.78 5.11
C PHE A 578 -1.84 27.93 4.37
N TYR A 579 -2.63 28.77 3.69
CA TYR A 579 -2.15 29.85 2.83
C TYR A 579 -2.77 31.18 3.25
N VAL A 580 -2.00 32.26 3.15
CA VAL A 580 -2.36 33.59 3.65
C VAL A 580 -1.90 34.67 2.68
N ASP A 581 -2.78 35.63 2.43
CA ASP A 581 -2.52 36.79 1.56
C ASP A 581 -3.28 38.04 2.09
N ASP A 582 -2.96 39.20 1.55
CA ASP A 582 -3.57 40.50 1.87
C ASP A 582 -3.62 40.82 3.39
N ILE A 583 -2.50 40.61 4.08
CA ILE A 583 -2.38 40.82 5.53
C ILE A 583 -2.44 42.32 5.84
N LYS A 584 -3.47 42.76 6.55
CA LYS A 584 -3.71 44.14 6.96
C LYS A 584 -3.98 44.21 8.46
N LEU A 585 -3.32 45.16 9.14
CA LEU A 585 -3.68 45.55 10.50
C LEU A 585 -4.24 46.97 10.49
N SER A 586 -5.51 47.09 10.87
CA SER A 586 -6.27 48.34 10.86
C SER A 586 -6.56 48.81 12.28
N THR A 587 -6.50 50.13 12.48
CA THR A 587 -6.94 50.81 13.71
C THR A 587 -7.98 51.87 13.36
N ASN A 588 -8.56 52.52 14.38
CA ASN A 588 -9.37 53.73 14.17
C ASN A 588 -8.64 54.88 13.45
N ASN A 589 -7.30 54.83 13.34
CA ASN A 589 -6.48 55.81 12.63
C ASN A 589 -6.11 55.36 11.20
N GLY A 590 -6.62 54.21 10.73
CA GLY A 590 -6.31 53.62 9.43
C GLY A 590 -5.41 52.38 9.52
N VAL A 591 -4.90 51.95 8.37
CA VAL A 591 -4.02 50.77 8.23
C VAL A 591 -2.61 51.11 8.75
N VAL A 592 -2.12 50.33 9.71
CA VAL A 592 -0.78 50.50 10.33
C VAL A 592 0.21 49.42 9.92
N PHE A 593 -0.27 48.29 9.38
CA PHE A 593 0.56 47.26 8.74
C PHE A 593 -0.16 46.73 7.49
N ALA A 594 0.58 46.47 6.41
CA ALA A 594 0.07 45.87 5.19
C ALA A 594 1.15 45.06 4.46
N ASP A 595 0.88 43.80 4.14
CA ASP A 595 1.76 42.90 3.39
C ASP A 595 0.93 41.92 2.54
N ASN A 596 1.13 41.94 1.23
CA ASN A 596 0.44 41.13 0.21
C ASN A 596 1.43 40.19 -0.51
N ALA A 597 2.52 39.80 0.15
CA ALA A 597 3.58 38.91 -0.34
C ALA A 597 4.33 39.34 -1.62
N GLU A 598 3.90 40.34 -2.39
CA GLU A 598 4.50 40.73 -3.68
C GLU A 598 5.96 41.20 -3.57
N GLY A 599 6.30 41.91 -2.49
CA GLY A 599 7.64 42.46 -2.23
C GLY A 599 8.55 41.56 -1.39
N ASP A 600 9.51 42.19 -0.70
CA ASP A 600 10.20 41.59 0.45
C ASP A 600 9.25 41.54 1.65
N ALA A 601 9.28 40.43 2.41
CA ALA A 601 8.41 40.23 3.55
C ALA A 601 8.70 41.26 4.67
N LYS A 602 7.66 41.92 5.17
CA LYS A 602 7.72 42.90 6.28
C LYS A 602 7.53 42.26 7.65
N LEU A 603 7.45 40.94 7.68
CA LEU A 603 7.13 40.08 8.80
C LEU A 603 8.14 38.93 8.87
N THR A 604 8.44 38.44 10.08
CA THR A 604 9.45 37.40 10.29
C THR A 604 8.88 36.04 9.94
N LEU A 605 9.44 35.38 8.93
CA LEU A 605 9.06 34.04 8.50
C LEU A 605 9.88 32.96 9.23
N ASN A 606 9.20 31.99 9.86
CA ASN A 606 9.78 30.80 10.47
C ASN A 606 9.12 29.55 9.83
N GLY A 607 9.66 29.07 8.72
CA GLY A 607 9.11 27.91 8.00
C GLY A 607 7.97 28.23 7.02
N PHE A 608 7.15 29.26 7.30
CA PHE A 608 6.35 29.90 6.25
C PHE A 608 7.26 30.45 5.14
N LYS A 609 6.77 30.44 3.89
CA LYS A 609 7.52 30.93 2.72
C LYS A 609 6.59 31.65 1.73
N LYS A 610 7.18 32.49 0.89
CA LYS A 610 6.53 33.05 -0.29
C LYS A 610 6.31 31.95 -1.32
N ASP A 611 5.10 31.83 -1.85
CA ASP A 611 4.66 30.77 -2.77
C ASP A 611 3.80 31.36 -3.91
N ASP A 612 3.61 30.64 -5.03
CA ASP A 612 2.88 31.11 -6.22
C ASP A 612 1.57 30.35 -6.49
N GLY A 613 1.03 29.70 -5.45
CA GLY A 613 -0.18 28.87 -5.51
C GLY A 613 0.05 27.48 -6.11
N LYS A 614 1.31 27.05 -6.27
CA LYS A 614 1.64 25.81 -6.96
C LYS A 614 2.53 24.89 -6.15
N MET A 615 2.15 23.62 -6.14
CA MET A 615 3.02 22.54 -5.69
C MET A 615 3.91 22.08 -6.84
N TYR A 616 5.21 21.98 -6.60
CA TYR A 616 6.19 21.47 -7.56
C TYR A 616 6.65 20.07 -7.10
N THR A 617 6.28 19.04 -7.85
CA THR A 617 6.55 17.63 -7.52
C THR A 617 7.44 16.97 -8.56
N LYS A 618 8.09 15.85 -8.22
CA LYS A 618 8.88 15.10 -9.20
C LYS A 618 7.96 14.25 -10.07
N GLN A 619 8.35 14.14 -11.33
CA GLN A 619 7.72 13.28 -12.33
C GLN A 619 8.81 12.69 -13.23
N TYR A 620 8.61 11.45 -13.67
CA TYR A 620 9.60 10.70 -14.42
C TYR A 620 8.97 9.57 -15.22
N TYR A 621 9.64 9.16 -16.30
CA TYR A 621 9.33 7.89 -16.95
C TYR A 621 10.27 6.79 -16.43
N LEU A 622 9.74 5.59 -16.21
CA LEU A 622 10.53 4.37 -16.05
C LEU A 622 10.30 3.50 -17.29
N ILE A 623 11.37 3.24 -18.04
CA ILE A 623 11.35 2.49 -19.29
C ILE A 623 11.93 1.11 -18.99
N GLU A 624 11.16 0.05 -19.20
CA GLU A 624 11.63 -1.34 -19.01
C GLU A 624 11.29 -2.20 -20.23
N TRP A 625 11.85 -3.41 -20.28
CA TRP A 625 11.56 -4.38 -21.32
C TRP A 625 10.94 -5.64 -20.72
N ARG A 626 9.75 -6.04 -21.19
CA ARG A 626 9.00 -7.20 -20.68
C ARG A 626 8.93 -8.32 -21.71
N SER A 627 8.96 -9.55 -21.22
CA SER A 627 9.00 -10.77 -22.05
C SER A 627 8.42 -11.96 -21.28
N HIS A 628 7.94 -12.98 -21.98
CA HIS A 628 7.39 -14.21 -21.37
C HIS A 628 8.48 -15.17 -20.86
N ALA A 629 9.27 -14.73 -19.87
CA ALA A 629 10.36 -15.51 -19.28
C ALA A 629 10.63 -15.11 -17.82
N GLY A 630 11.21 -16.02 -17.04
CA GLY A 630 11.23 -15.91 -15.57
C GLY A 630 9.81 -15.85 -15.02
N VAL A 631 9.60 -15.13 -13.91
CA VAL A 631 8.27 -14.81 -13.37
C VAL A 631 7.30 -14.24 -14.42
N ASP A 632 7.78 -13.45 -15.38
CA ASP A 632 6.94 -12.83 -16.42
C ASP A 632 6.47 -13.81 -17.52
N ALA A 633 6.87 -15.09 -17.47
CA ALA A 633 6.23 -16.14 -18.28
C ALA A 633 4.70 -16.17 -18.09
N ALA A 634 4.26 -15.83 -16.88
CA ALA A 634 2.88 -15.60 -16.49
C ALA A 634 2.06 -14.67 -17.42
N LEU A 635 2.72 -13.65 -17.99
CA LEU A 635 2.10 -12.70 -18.93
C LEU A 635 1.74 -13.37 -20.27
N GLY A 636 2.24 -14.57 -20.54
CA GLY A 636 1.81 -15.42 -21.65
C GLY A 636 0.51 -16.19 -21.38
N ASP A 637 0.14 -16.36 -20.11
CA ASP A 637 -0.75 -17.43 -19.64
C ASP A 637 -1.70 -16.94 -18.53
N ILE A 638 -2.47 -15.87 -18.76
CA ILE A 638 -3.39 -15.30 -17.77
C ILE A 638 -4.78 -15.93 -17.90
N LYS A 639 -5.19 -16.77 -16.94
CA LYS A 639 -6.52 -17.44 -16.97
C LYS A 639 -7.69 -16.43 -16.95
N ARG A 640 -8.55 -16.48 -17.98
CA ARG A 640 -9.74 -15.61 -18.10
C ARG A 640 -10.91 -16.37 -18.74
N GLY A 641 -11.94 -16.66 -17.93
CA GLY A 641 -13.05 -17.53 -18.34
C GLY A 641 -12.54 -18.90 -18.83
N ASN A 642 -13.01 -19.34 -19.99
CA ASN A 642 -12.55 -20.55 -20.67
C ASN A 642 -11.22 -20.38 -21.41
N SER A 643 -10.66 -19.16 -21.48
CA SER A 643 -9.49 -18.81 -22.28
C SER A 643 -8.23 -18.53 -21.43
N LEU A 644 -7.11 -18.38 -22.13
CA LEU A 644 -5.89 -17.73 -21.64
C LEU A 644 -5.74 -16.39 -22.38
N MET A 645 -5.55 -15.31 -21.63
CA MET A 645 -5.17 -13.99 -22.11
C MET A 645 -3.64 -13.89 -22.08
N SER A 646 -3.06 -13.09 -22.97
CA SER A 646 -1.64 -12.74 -22.92
C SER A 646 -1.46 -11.23 -23.01
N TYR A 647 -0.45 -10.74 -22.29
CA TYR A 647 0.06 -9.38 -22.33
C TYR A 647 1.33 -9.36 -23.19
N ASP A 648 1.39 -8.52 -24.23
CA ASP A 648 2.40 -8.62 -25.29
C ASP A 648 3.81 -8.17 -24.90
N PRO A 649 4.88 -8.87 -25.34
CA PRO A 649 6.25 -8.53 -24.98
C PRO A 649 6.79 -7.32 -25.76
N GLY A 650 7.52 -6.43 -25.06
CA GLY A 650 8.12 -5.22 -25.65
C GLY A 650 8.62 -4.22 -24.61
N MET A 651 8.81 -2.97 -25.04
CA MET A 651 9.16 -1.84 -24.17
C MET A 651 7.89 -1.33 -23.48
N LEU A 652 7.87 -1.33 -22.14
CA LEU A 652 6.87 -0.57 -21.38
C LEU A 652 7.41 0.82 -21.04
N ILE A 653 6.49 1.79 -21.07
CA ILE A 653 6.70 3.13 -20.54
C ILE A 653 5.78 3.28 -19.34
N TRP A 654 6.36 3.39 -18.15
CA TRP A 654 5.63 3.78 -16.95
C TRP A 654 5.84 5.28 -16.73
N TYR A 655 4.77 6.03 -16.44
CA TYR A 655 4.84 7.40 -15.97
C TYR A 655 4.55 7.42 -14.47
N ALA A 656 5.44 8.03 -13.70
CA ALA A 656 5.31 8.21 -12.26
C ALA A 656 5.28 9.70 -11.91
N ASP A 657 4.45 10.05 -10.93
CA ASP A 657 4.12 11.42 -10.55
C ASP A 657 3.92 11.53 -9.04
N ASP A 658 4.94 12.06 -8.36
CA ASP A 658 5.00 12.21 -6.91
C ASP A 658 4.00 13.27 -6.37
N PHE A 659 3.10 13.82 -7.21
CA PHE A 659 1.93 14.58 -6.75
C PHE A 659 0.84 13.68 -6.17
N PHE A 660 0.70 12.46 -6.67
CA PHE A 660 -0.33 11.52 -6.24
C PHE A 660 0.25 10.47 -5.27
N SER A 661 -0.60 9.95 -4.39
CA SER A 661 -0.26 8.91 -3.41
C SER A 661 -0.96 7.58 -3.68
N ASP A 662 -1.77 7.52 -4.73
CA ASP A 662 -2.69 6.44 -5.04
C ASP A 662 -2.97 6.39 -6.56
N ASN A 663 -3.66 5.34 -7.00
CA ASN A 663 -4.01 5.09 -8.40
C ASN A 663 -5.53 5.05 -8.62
N CYS A 664 -6.29 5.90 -7.91
CA CYS A 664 -7.75 5.98 -8.07
C CYS A 664 -8.14 6.66 -9.41
N THR A 665 -7.92 5.98 -10.54
CA THR A 665 -8.07 6.54 -11.89
C THR A 665 -9.53 6.64 -12.37
N GLY A 666 -10.51 6.34 -11.53
CA GLY A 666 -11.92 6.50 -11.87
C GLY A 666 -12.40 7.94 -11.97
N PRO A 667 -13.69 8.14 -12.30
CA PRO A 667 -14.26 9.47 -12.48
C PRO A 667 -14.24 10.30 -11.19
N VAL A 668 -14.04 11.61 -11.35
CA VAL A 668 -14.04 12.61 -10.25
C VAL A 668 -15.31 12.56 -9.38
N SER A 669 -16.46 12.19 -9.96
CA SER A 669 -17.71 11.98 -9.22
C SER A 669 -17.68 10.80 -8.22
N ALA A 670 -16.66 9.94 -8.31
CA ALA A 670 -16.40 8.83 -7.41
C ALA A 670 -15.13 9.05 -6.56
N GLY A 671 -14.57 10.27 -6.55
CA GLY A 671 -13.33 10.60 -5.81
C GLY A 671 -12.03 10.36 -6.58
N GLY A 672 -12.09 9.84 -7.81
CA GLY A 672 -10.90 9.53 -8.60
C GLY A 672 -10.37 10.67 -9.48
N HIS A 673 -9.24 10.44 -10.13
CA HIS A 673 -8.53 11.36 -11.03
C HIS A 673 -8.17 10.66 -12.36
N PRO A 674 -9.03 10.78 -13.40
CA PRO A 674 -8.89 9.98 -14.62
C PRO A 674 -7.57 10.14 -15.36
N GLY A 675 -6.85 9.03 -15.49
CA GLY A 675 -5.53 8.92 -16.12
C GLY A 675 -4.38 9.61 -15.37
N ASP A 676 -4.63 10.15 -14.18
CA ASP A 676 -3.61 10.61 -13.23
C ASP A 676 -3.38 9.52 -12.13
N GLY A 677 -2.56 9.76 -11.11
CA GLY A 677 -2.15 8.75 -10.11
C GLY A 677 -0.63 8.54 -10.03
N PHE A 678 -0.15 7.89 -8.97
CA PHE A 678 1.28 7.92 -8.60
C PHE A 678 2.19 7.15 -9.56
N VAL A 679 1.70 6.07 -10.17
CA VAL A 679 2.43 5.30 -11.20
C VAL A 679 1.48 4.58 -12.14
N GLY A 680 1.74 4.63 -13.45
CA GLY A 680 0.91 3.91 -14.42
C GLY A 680 1.59 3.71 -15.78
N VAL A 681 1.23 2.63 -16.45
CA VAL A 681 1.66 2.30 -17.81
C VAL A 681 1.04 3.29 -18.80
N VAL A 682 1.85 3.72 -19.77
CA VAL A 682 1.39 4.40 -20.98
C VAL A 682 1.08 3.34 -22.03
N ASP A 683 -0.20 3.16 -22.33
CA ASP A 683 -0.67 2.22 -23.34
C ASP A 683 -0.14 2.56 -24.74
N ALA A 684 0.37 1.56 -25.47
CA ALA A 684 0.86 1.73 -26.84
C ALA A 684 -0.28 1.80 -27.87
N ASP A 685 -1.37 1.03 -27.70
CA ASP A 685 -2.56 1.04 -28.56
C ASP A 685 -3.81 1.42 -27.75
N GLN A 686 -4.22 2.68 -27.85
CA GLN A 686 -5.38 3.21 -27.09
C GLN A 686 -6.74 2.74 -27.66
N THR A 687 -6.77 1.65 -28.43
CA THR A 687 -7.95 1.20 -29.16
C THR A 687 -8.87 0.38 -28.27
N ILE A 688 -10.06 0.92 -27.98
CA ILE A 688 -11.01 0.25 -27.08
C ILE A 688 -11.44 -1.15 -27.54
N ASN A 689 -11.22 -2.10 -26.63
CA ASN A 689 -11.78 -3.44 -26.59
C ASN A 689 -13.16 -3.44 -25.90
N LYS A 690 -14.15 -4.07 -26.56
CA LYS A 690 -15.55 -4.17 -26.11
C LYS A 690 -16.04 -5.61 -26.16
N TRP A 691 -16.80 -6.00 -25.15
CA TRP A 691 -17.48 -7.29 -25.09
C TRP A 691 -18.47 -7.45 -26.24
N SER A 692 -18.87 -8.70 -26.53
CA SER A 692 -19.83 -9.06 -27.58
C SER A 692 -21.23 -8.46 -27.40
N ASP A 693 -21.55 -7.92 -26.22
CA ASP A 693 -22.78 -7.16 -25.92
C ASP A 693 -22.65 -5.65 -26.19
N GLY A 694 -21.46 -5.17 -26.57
CA GLY A 694 -21.13 -3.78 -26.83
C GLY A 694 -20.62 -2.98 -25.62
N THR A 695 -20.59 -3.57 -24.43
CA THR A 695 -20.03 -2.92 -23.23
C THR A 695 -18.50 -2.80 -23.31
N VAL A 696 -17.95 -1.70 -22.80
CA VAL A 696 -16.50 -1.47 -22.77
C VAL A 696 -15.86 -2.45 -21.76
N ALA A 697 -14.76 -3.09 -22.14
CA ALA A 697 -14.02 -3.96 -21.23
C ALA A 697 -13.19 -3.13 -20.24
N THR A 698 -13.01 -3.63 -19.01
CA THR A 698 -12.21 -2.94 -17.97
C THR A 698 -10.74 -2.82 -18.36
N THR A 699 -10.00 -1.94 -17.68
CA THR A 699 -8.63 -1.53 -18.04
C THR A 699 -7.67 -2.71 -18.23
N ARG A 700 -7.82 -3.77 -17.42
CA ARG A 700 -7.04 -5.03 -17.55
C ARG A 700 -7.19 -5.79 -18.87
N TYR A 701 -8.14 -5.40 -19.73
CA TYR A 701 -8.34 -5.92 -21.09
C TYR A 701 -8.06 -4.88 -22.19
N GLN A 702 -7.65 -3.67 -21.81
CA GLN A 702 -7.11 -2.67 -22.72
C GLN A 702 -5.58 -2.79 -22.75
N LEU A 703 -4.96 -2.90 -21.56
CA LEU A 703 -3.49 -2.96 -21.43
C LEU A 703 -2.80 -4.24 -21.95
N ASN A 704 -3.51 -5.14 -22.64
CA ASN A 704 -2.90 -6.39 -23.12
C ASN A 704 -1.83 -6.16 -24.19
N ASP A 705 -1.90 -5.07 -24.95
CA ASP A 705 -0.89 -4.69 -25.94
C ASP A 705 -0.26 -3.31 -25.69
N ALA A 706 -0.22 -2.91 -24.41
CA ALA A 706 0.42 -1.68 -23.95
C ALA A 706 1.93 -1.58 -24.24
N ALA A 707 2.59 -2.66 -24.69
CA ALA A 707 4.02 -2.71 -24.94
C ALA A 707 4.41 -2.23 -26.35
N PHE A 708 5.32 -1.24 -26.40
CA PHE A 708 5.89 -0.73 -27.63
C PHE A 708 6.87 -1.75 -28.24
N SER A 709 6.75 -2.05 -29.54
CA SER A 709 7.48 -3.15 -30.19
C SER A 709 7.67 -2.94 -31.71
N LEU A 710 8.69 -3.59 -32.29
CA LEU A 710 8.86 -3.79 -33.75
C LEU A 710 8.11 -5.05 -34.25
N LYS A 711 7.46 -5.80 -33.36
CA LYS A 711 6.45 -6.81 -33.72
C LYS A 711 5.05 -6.15 -33.67
N LYS A 712 4.09 -6.77 -34.34
CA LYS A 712 2.68 -6.45 -34.11
C LYS A 712 2.23 -7.04 -32.78
N SER A 713 1.21 -6.44 -32.16
CA SER A 713 0.46 -7.07 -31.07
C SER A 713 -0.20 -8.39 -31.48
N SER A 714 -0.56 -9.19 -30.48
CA SER A 714 -1.21 -10.49 -30.61
C SER A 714 -2.73 -10.34 -30.72
N ASN A 715 -3.39 -11.23 -31.46
CA ASN A 715 -4.86 -11.26 -31.44
C ASN A 715 -5.33 -11.86 -30.10
N MET A 716 -6.36 -11.27 -29.48
CA MET A 716 -6.98 -11.78 -28.26
C MET A 716 -8.38 -12.35 -28.54
N PHE A 717 -8.71 -13.49 -27.95
CA PHE A 717 -10.08 -14.01 -27.89
C PHE A 717 -10.37 -14.65 -26.52
N LEU A 718 -11.31 -14.06 -25.78
CA LEU A 718 -11.72 -14.56 -24.46
C LEU A 718 -13.16 -15.05 -24.51
N ASP A 719 -13.39 -16.27 -24.03
CA ASP A 719 -14.73 -16.85 -23.89
C ASP A 719 -15.14 -16.95 -22.42
N TYR A 720 -16.24 -16.28 -22.06
CA TYR A 720 -16.88 -16.37 -20.75
C TYR A 720 -18.18 -17.21 -20.78
N GLY A 721 -18.44 -17.92 -21.88
CA GLY A 721 -19.64 -18.72 -22.16
C GLY A 721 -20.92 -17.90 -22.38
N THR A 722 -21.09 -16.81 -21.63
CA THR A 722 -22.21 -15.87 -21.69
C THR A 722 -21.92 -14.61 -22.51
N ARG A 723 -20.64 -14.29 -22.71
CA ARG A 723 -20.13 -13.20 -23.54
C ARG A 723 -18.72 -13.56 -24.03
N THR A 724 -18.26 -12.89 -25.09
CA THR A 724 -16.88 -13.01 -25.56
C THR A 724 -16.21 -11.64 -25.66
N LEU A 725 -14.89 -11.60 -25.58
CA LEU A 725 -14.06 -10.44 -25.93
C LEU A 725 -13.20 -10.81 -27.12
N THR A 726 -12.96 -9.88 -28.03
CA THR A 726 -12.09 -10.11 -29.19
C THR A 726 -11.32 -8.85 -29.52
N ASP A 727 -10.01 -8.99 -29.62
CA ASP A 727 -9.14 -8.02 -30.26
C ASP A 727 -8.46 -8.65 -31.49
N ASN A 728 -8.53 -7.92 -32.60
CA ASN A 728 -7.92 -8.27 -33.86
C ASN A 728 -7.30 -7.06 -34.57
N LYS A 729 -7.18 -5.90 -33.89
CA LYS A 729 -6.77 -4.63 -34.49
C LYS A 729 -5.24 -4.44 -34.50
N THR A 730 -4.52 -5.55 -34.59
CA THR A 730 -3.10 -5.64 -34.28
C THR A 730 -2.19 -4.80 -35.17
N PHE A 731 -1.43 -3.91 -34.52
CA PHE A 731 -0.50 -3.00 -35.16
C PHE A 731 0.87 -3.01 -34.45
N MET A 732 1.86 -2.36 -35.06
CA MET A 732 3.24 -2.28 -34.56
C MET A 732 3.50 -0.87 -34.04
N HIS A 733 3.78 -0.74 -32.74
CA HIS A 733 3.93 0.55 -32.06
C HIS A 733 5.39 0.73 -31.57
N PRO A 734 6.37 1.08 -32.42
CA PRO A 734 7.76 1.15 -32.00
C PRO A 734 8.18 2.53 -31.44
N ILE A 735 7.24 3.47 -31.26
CA ILE A 735 7.55 4.87 -30.89
C ILE A 735 6.55 5.39 -29.86
N PHE A 736 7.05 5.64 -28.65
CA PHE A 736 6.43 6.56 -27.71
C PHE A 736 6.79 8.01 -28.09
N ASP A 737 5.82 8.92 -28.05
CA ASP A 737 5.96 10.32 -28.48
C ASP A 737 5.02 11.19 -27.64
N ASP A 738 5.56 11.91 -26.64
CA ASP A 738 4.77 12.59 -25.61
C ASP A 738 3.86 13.72 -26.13
N GLN A 739 4.06 14.14 -27.40
CA GLN A 739 3.19 15.11 -28.07
C GLN A 739 1.82 14.52 -28.43
N LYS A 740 1.73 13.19 -28.56
CA LYS A 740 0.49 12.46 -28.82
C LYS A 740 -0.46 12.51 -27.61
N HIS A 741 -1.57 11.79 -27.70
CA HIS A 741 -2.53 11.64 -26.63
C HIS A 741 -2.57 10.16 -26.24
N TYR A 742 -2.41 9.91 -24.95
CA TYR A 742 -2.44 8.58 -24.35
C TYR A 742 -3.58 8.42 -23.34
N MET A 743 -4.48 9.40 -23.27
CA MET A 743 -5.78 9.21 -22.64
C MET A 743 -6.70 8.49 -23.60
N ASN A 744 -7.53 7.60 -23.05
CA ASN A 744 -8.62 6.99 -23.79
C ASN A 744 -9.89 7.84 -23.64
N SER A 745 -10.57 8.18 -24.74
CA SER A 745 -11.74 9.07 -24.69
C SER A 745 -13.03 8.38 -24.24
N GLU A 746 -13.14 7.06 -24.38
CA GLU A 746 -14.32 6.29 -23.92
C GLU A 746 -14.08 5.66 -22.54
N LEU A 747 -12.83 5.35 -22.18
CA LEU A 747 -12.44 4.84 -20.86
C LEU A 747 -11.24 5.59 -20.27
N PRO A 748 -11.40 6.87 -19.85
CA PRO A 748 -10.31 7.68 -19.31
C PRO A 748 -9.49 7.02 -18.20
N ASP A 749 -10.12 6.14 -17.42
CA ASP A 749 -9.55 5.31 -16.36
C ASP A 749 -8.36 4.44 -16.82
N ALA A 750 -8.40 3.96 -18.07
CA ALA A 750 -7.34 3.18 -18.72
C ALA A 750 -6.28 4.04 -19.41
N GLY A 751 -6.50 5.35 -19.47
CA GLY A 751 -5.59 6.30 -20.11
C GLY A 751 -4.44 6.72 -19.20
N ARG A 752 -3.48 7.45 -19.79
CA ARG A 752 -2.42 8.12 -19.04
C ARG A 752 -2.28 9.58 -19.43
N ASN A 753 -2.47 10.47 -18.45
CA ASN A 753 -2.28 11.90 -18.56
C ASN A 753 -0.79 12.20 -18.38
N ILE A 754 -0.12 12.58 -19.47
CA ILE A 754 1.34 12.74 -19.53
C ILE A 754 1.76 14.15 -19.95
N PRO A 755 2.91 14.65 -19.49
CA PRO A 755 3.43 15.96 -19.87
C PRO A 755 3.92 15.95 -21.32
N LYS A 756 3.64 17.04 -22.06
CA LYS A 756 4.03 17.22 -23.47
C LYS A 756 5.34 18.00 -23.58
N LEU A 757 6.48 17.33 -23.48
CA LEU A 757 7.81 17.94 -23.40
C LEU A 757 8.64 17.81 -24.70
N GLY A 758 8.17 17.03 -25.68
CA GLY A 758 8.84 16.73 -26.95
C GLY A 758 9.61 15.41 -26.92
N LEU A 759 9.55 14.66 -25.81
CA LEU A 759 10.28 13.41 -25.63
C LEU A 759 9.75 12.32 -26.58
N LYS A 760 10.68 11.65 -27.27
CA LYS A 760 10.39 10.49 -28.11
C LYS A 760 11.31 9.33 -27.76
N ILE A 761 10.73 8.15 -27.58
CA ILE A 761 11.44 6.92 -27.23
C ILE A 761 11.12 5.87 -28.31
N TYR A 762 12.17 5.38 -28.97
CA TYR A 762 12.07 4.46 -30.11
C TYR A 762 12.57 3.08 -29.71
N VAL A 763 11.80 2.02 -30.00
CA VAL A 763 12.36 0.68 -30.11
C VAL A 763 13.13 0.61 -31.43
N THR A 764 14.45 0.43 -31.34
CA THR A 764 15.36 0.45 -32.50
C THR A 764 15.89 -0.92 -32.89
N ALA A 765 15.95 -1.85 -31.93
CA ALA A 765 16.21 -3.26 -32.15
C ALA A 765 15.55 -4.09 -31.04
N GLN A 766 15.33 -5.38 -31.31
CA GLN A 766 14.92 -6.38 -30.32
C GLN A 766 15.45 -7.75 -30.72
N SER A 767 15.76 -8.59 -29.73
CA SER A 767 16.17 -9.97 -30.00
C SER A 767 14.99 -10.84 -30.46
N LYS A 768 15.28 -11.96 -31.13
CA LYS A 768 14.24 -12.82 -31.74
C LYS A 768 13.32 -13.43 -30.68
N ASP A 769 13.93 -13.85 -29.59
CA ASP A 769 13.38 -14.44 -28.36
C ASP A 769 12.81 -13.40 -27.38
N MET A 770 12.87 -12.10 -27.70
CA MET A 770 12.40 -11.00 -26.85
C MET A 770 13.16 -10.81 -25.52
N SER A 771 14.28 -11.50 -25.29
CA SER A 771 15.08 -11.33 -24.07
C SER A 771 15.76 -9.96 -23.93
N THR A 772 15.94 -9.22 -25.03
CA THR A 772 16.55 -7.87 -25.02
C THR A 772 15.88 -6.93 -26.02
N GLY A 773 15.87 -5.64 -25.66
CA GLY A 773 15.45 -4.53 -26.51
C GLY A 773 16.51 -3.43 -26.54
N THR A 774 16.58 -2.66 -27.62
CA THR A 774 17.40 -1.43 -27.69
C THR A 774 16.51 -0.23 -27.91
N VAL A 775 16.45 0.64 -26.91
CA VAL A 775 15.66 1.87 -26.92
C VAL A 775 16.54 3.07 -27.26
N MET A 776 16.01 4.03 -28.02
CA MET A 776 16.67 5.32 -28.27
C MET A 776 15.80 6.45 -27.75
N ILE A 777 16.36 7.27 -26.85
CA ILE A 777 15.67 8.39 -26.20
C ILE A 777 16.19 9.69 -26.81
N LYS A 778 15.30 10.56 -27.27
CA LYS A 778 15.62 11.90 -27.80
C LYS A 778 14.50 12.91 -27.51
N LYS A 779 14.79 14.19 -27.68
CA LYS A 779 13.81 15.29 -27.73
C LYS A 779 14.21 16.26 -28.83
#